data_AF-A0A8J5Q5P9-F1
#
_entry.id   AF-A0A8J5Q5P9-F1
#
_cell.length_a   1.000
_cell.length_b   1.000
_cell.length_c   1.000
_cell.angle_alpha   90.00
_cell.angle_beta   90.00
_cell.angle_gamma   90.00
#
_symmetry.space_group_name_H-M   'P 1'
#
loop_
_entity.id
_entity.type
_entity.pdbx_description
1 polymer ?
#
loop_
_entity_poly.entity_id
_entity_poly.type
_entity_poly.pdbx_seq_one_letter_code
_entity_poly.pdbx_strand_id
1 'polypeptide(L)'
;MPGPPWSCQISIACSLASKTRGQRPRIPRCSRRIISRFVPILDAPTTKTHHRRSSLSHPLPPVQSIALRGPTSPKPQLSRLVFLSAQISFYIQQTRISSILYNNCVTVISDKPAKMGLFSRKDKTPKGDQAINTSQSNVSVNSHSSSLRSPAPGANRNPLNRTSATSTSPGGPMSPVKLPKIDLPRPPDPQLDPAGYLRSLGAVRERSKIVTDKALRNELKHFDVDMGKFPDVVTFVTGIIKRDYDAPFLSIPGHGRYQHFAVGGRDRIAQLLSTWPTNVDNTERCRRLIDLFLVSVLLDAGAGTSWQYKSNENGRVYRRSEGIAVASLEMFKTGLFSGNPNNKFQVDKDGLKNLTVEKLAAGLQSKPGNEMAGIQGRTDLLIRLGEALAAKDDFWGFEGRPGCLIDHLLGHPSTQASSMLIVPLPVLWNVLMTGLAPIWPANRTAINGVSLGDAWPCQAMPQPGASPKVSAFPNSSNAAAWESILPFHKLTQWLTYSLMQPMQQLLKMHFAGTELLTGLPEYRNGGLFVDMGVLNLRKDDLERGLQNYNEWVQRTGAKGVEVAPMFEPSDDVIVEWRGVTVGFLDMLCVEVNKALKPELGGNELTLAQLLEAGSWRGGREIAEINRPNTKEPPILIESDGTVF
;
A
#
# COMPACT_ATOMS: atom_id res chain seq x y z
N MET A 1 52.63 -11.56 12.70
CA MET A 1 53.89 -11.00 13.22
C MET A 1 54.25 -9.77 12.39
N PRO A 2 55.03 -8.81 12.94
CA PRO A 2 55.45 -8.66 14.34
C PRO A 2 54.48 -7.78 15.14
N GLY A 3 54.85 -7.41 16.37
CA GLY A 3 54.04 -6.67 17.34
C GLY A 3 54.72 -5.40 17.90
N PRO A 4 54.26 -4.87 19.07
CA PRO A 4 54.43 -3.47 19.47
C PRO A 4 55.37 -3.25 20.69
N PRO A 5 55.46 -2.01 21.17
CA PRO A 5 55.27 -1.65 22.60
C PRO A 5 54.11 -0.62 22.75
N TRP A 6 53.29 -0.51 23.80
CA TRP A 6 53.50 -0.46 25.27
C TRP A 6 54.32 0.77 25.73
N SER A 7 53.98 1.56 26.76
CA SER A 7 52.79 1.61 27.66
C SER A 7 52.83 2.86 28.60
N CYS A 8 51.75 3.08 29.39
CA CYS A 8 51.70 3.70 30.76
C CYS A 8 50.93 5.04 30.99
N GLN A 9 50.02 4.98 32.01
CA GLN A 9 49.66 5.94 33.09
C GLN A 9 49.23 7.40 32.75
N ILE A 10 48.17 8.02 33.29
CA ILE A 10 47.38 7.99 34.56
C ILE A 10 47.92 8.87 35.72
N SER A 11 47.20 9.98 35.98
CA SER A 11 47.01 10.72 37.27
C SER A 11 45.82 11.68 37.05
N ILE A 12 44.78 11.90 37.89
CA ILE A 12 44.50 11.90 39.35
C ILE A 12 44.45 13.33 39.96
N ALA A 13 43.21 13.85 40.16
CA ALA A 13 42.75 14.88 41.11
C ALA A 13 41.20 15.03 40.99
N CYS A 14 40.29 15.03 41.98
CA CYS A 14 40.25 14.65 43.42
C CYS A 14 39.88 15.77 44.45
N SER A 15 38.68 16.37 44.34
CA SER A 15 37.96 17.11 45.41
C SER A 15 36.49 17.37 44.99
N LEU A 16 35.47 17.52 45.86
CA LEU A 16 35.36 17.57 47.34
C LEU A 16 34.01 16.94 47.80
N ALA A 17 33.73 16.77 49.10
CA ALA A 17 32.61 15.91 49.56
C ALA A 17 31.94 16.22 50.94
N SER A 18 30.66 15.82 51.10
CA SER A 18 29.97 15.48 52.38
C SER A 18 28.83 14.48 52.06
N LYS A 19 28.55 13.36 52.77
CA LYS A 19 28.20 13.08 54.20
C LYS A 19 26.75 13.52 54.52
N THR A 20 25.81 12.72 55.08
CA THR A 20 25.91 11.51 55.95
C THR A 20 24.78 10.44 55.80
N ARG A 21 25.05 9.21 56.31
CA ARG A 21 24.22 8.12 56.94
C ARG A 21 22.68 8.07 56.76
N GLY A 22 22.02 6.89 56.69
CA GLY A 22 22.51 5.49 56.70
C GLY A 22 21.45 4.39 57.04
N GLN A 23 21.93 3.16 57.29
CA GLN A 23 21.22 1.90 57.71
C GLN A 23 20.51 1.01 56.65
N ARG A 24 20.38 -0.29 56.99
CA ARG A 24 19.77 -1.42 56.24
C ARG A 24 19.07 -2.38 57.22
N PRO A 25 18.07 -3.17 56.75
CA PRO A 25 17.96 -4.59 57.13
C PRO A 25 17.93 -5.50 55.88
N ARG A 26 18.83 -6.49 55.74
CA ARG A 26 18.77 -7.91 56.19
C ARG A 26 18.16 -8.87 55.14
N ILE A 27 18.89 -9.96 54.87
CA ILE A 27 18.54 -11.06 53.95
C ILE A 27 18.56 -12.37 54.76
N PRO A 28 17.56 -13.27 54.65
CA PRO A 28 17.64 -14.64 55.16
C PRO A 28 18.29 -15.61 54.14
N ARG A 29 18.85 -16.72 54.64
CA ARG A 29 19.54 -17.78 53.87
C ARG A 29 18.89 -19.16 54.11
N CYS A 30 19.33 -20.14 53.32
CA CYS A 30 19.11 -21.60 53.47
C CYS A 30 17.72 -22.11 53.01
N SER A 31 17.55 -23.36 52.56
CA SER A 31 18.44 -24.54 52.68
C SER A 31 18.64 -25.31 51.36
N ARG A 32 19.72 -26.11 51.29
CA ARG A 32 19.93 -27.17 50.28
C ARG A 32 19.19 -28.45 50.66
N ARG A 33 18.88 -29.31 49.68
CA ARG A 33 19.00 -30.78 49.80
C ARG A 33 19.49 -31.40 48.49
N ILE A 34 20.04 -32.61 48.59
CA ILE A 34 20.75 -33.33 47.51
C ILE A 34 20.25 -34.77 47.49
N ILE A 35 19.95 -35.30 46.31
CA ILE A 35 20.06 -36.74 45.95
C ILE A 35 20.71 -36.79 44.54
N SER A 36 21.36 -37.90 44.18
CA SER A 36 22.36 -37.98 43.11
C SER A 36 22.29 -39.27 42.28
N ARG A 37 23.03 -39.30 41.15
CA ARG A 37 23.22 -40.43 40.18
C ARG A 37 22.07 -40.50 39.15
N PHE A 38 22.29 -40.86 37.88
CA PHE A 38 23.32 -41.77 37.31
C PHE A 38 24.35 -41.14 36.35
N VAL A 39 25.14 -42.00 35.69
CA VAL A 39 26.44 -41.76 35.03
C VAL A 39 26.30 -41.74 33.48
N PRO A 40 27.07 -40.91 32.75
CA PRO A 40 27.17 -40.99 31.29
C PRO A 40 28.12 -42.10 30.83
N ILE A 41 27.84 -42.71 29.68
CA ILE A 41 28.72 -43.70 29.02
C ILE A 41 29.23 -43.12 27.70
N LEU A 42 30.54 -43.22 27.50
CA LEU A 42 31.23 -43.00 26.22
C LEU A 42 31.10 -44.27 25.36
N ASP A 43 31.11 -44.12 24.03
CA ASP A 43 32.27 -44.59 23.28
C ASP A 43 32.20 -44.26 21.78
N ALA A 44 33.39 -44.11 21.20
CA ALA A 44 33.64 -44.15 19.77
C ALA A 44 34.99 -44.85 19.55
N PRO A 45 35.12 -45.78 18.58
CA PRO A 45 36.43 -46.29 18.18
C PRO A 45 36.83 -45.83 16.77
N THR A 46 38.08 -45.37 16.64
CA THR A 46 38.72 -45.02 15.36
C THR A 46 39.91 -45.94 15.04
N THR A 47 39.95 -46.52 13.84
CA THR A 47 41.16 -47.00 13.13
C THR A 47 40.86 -46.99 11.62
N LYS A 48 41.69 -46.49 10.68
CA LYS A 48 43.11 -46.78 10.33
C LYS A 48 43.28 -48.23 9.81
N THR A 49 43.99 -48.58 8.71
CA THR A 49 44.83 -47.89 7.67
C THR A 49 45.11 -48.91 6.52
N HIS A 50 45.87 -48.73 5.40
CA HIS A 50 46.80 -47.71 4.86
C HIS A 50 46.99 -47.89 3.32
N HIS A 51 47.43 -46.83 2.60
CA HIS A 51 48.17 -46.87 1.29
C HIS A 51 47.43 -47.33 0.00
N ARG A 52 47.91 -47.09 -1.25
CA ARG A 52 49.24 -46.62 -1.76
C ARG A 52 49.14 -45.68 -3.01
N ARG A 53 50.24 -45.00 -3.35
CA ARG A 53 50.41 -43.95 -4.39
C ARG A 53 50.49 -44.45 -5.86
N SER A 54 50.02 -43.63 -6.81
CA SER A 54 50.77 -43.10 -7.99
C SER A 54 49.82 -42.24 -8.86
N SER A 55 50.03 -40.98 -9.28
CA SER A 55 51.18 -40.19 -9.79
C SER A 55 51.61 -40.48 -11.24
N LEU A 56 51.16 -39.65 -12.21
CA LEU A 56 51.90 -39.23 -13.42
C LEU A 56 51.16 -38.08 -14.15
N SER A 57 51.76 -37.50 -15.22
CA SER A 57 51.46 -36.14 -15.74
C SER A 57 51.26 -36.05 -17.27
N HIS A 58 50.79 -34.87 -17.72
CA HIS A 58 50.71 -34.26 -19.08
C HIS A 58 51.76 -34.70 -20.14
N PRO A 59 51.51 -34.61 -21.49
CA PRO A 59 51.03 -33.39 -22.19
C PRO A 59 50.18 -33.54 -23.50
N LEU A 60 50.11 -32.47 -24.32
CA LEU A 60 49.45 -32.23 -25.65
C LEU A 60 50.48 -31.64 -26.67
N PRO A 61 50.22 -31.43 -28.00
CA PRO A 61 49.13 -31.85 -28.91
C PRO A 61 49.65 -32.87 -29.99
N PRO A 62 50.02 -32.64 -31.29
CA PRO A 62 49.79 -31.62 -32.38
C PRO A 62 49.12 -32.19 -33.70
N VAL A 63 48.24 -31.50 -34.48
CA VAL A 63 48.35 -30.47 -35.58
C VAL A 63 48.51 -30.98 -37.08
N GLN A 64 47.61 -30.52 -37.98
CA GLN A 64 47.65 -30.42 -39.49
C GLN A 64 47.65 -31.70 -40.41
N SER A 65 47.46 -31.64 -41.76
CA SER A 65 46.46 -30.97 -42.68
C SER A 65 46.73 -31.29 -44.20
N ILE A 66 45.88 -30.79 -45.14
CA ILE A 66 46.12 -30.56 -46.62
C ILE A 66 46.06 -31.79 -47.58
N ALA A 67 45.62 -31.75 -48.86
CA ALA A 67 44.68 -30.89 -49.67
C ALA A 67 44.48 -31.48 -51.12
N LEU A 68 44.10 -30.63 -52.11
CA LEU A 68 43.92 -30.80 -53.59
C LEU A 68 42.45 -31.09 -54.05
N ARG A 69 41.86 -30.48 -55.10
CA ARG A 69 42.20 -29.40 -56.09
C ARG A 69 40.90 -28.68 -56.57
N GLY A 70 41.01 -27.47 -57.15
CA GLY A 70 39.92 -26.75 -57.87
C GLY A 70 40.01 -26.88 -59.40
N PRO A 71 39.33 -26.04 -60.25
CA PRO A 71 38.69 -24.72 -60.02
C PRO A 71 37.12 -24.82 -60.09
N THR A 72 36.22 -23.92 -60.57
CA THR A 72 36.25 -22.67 -61.41
C THR A 72 35.02 -21.74 -61.12
N SER A 73 34.52 -20.93 -62.09
CA SER A 73 33.50 -19.86 -61.95
C SER A 73 32.90 -19.47 -63.33
N PRO A 74 31.92 -18.52 -63.53
CA PRO A 74 31.21 -17.61 -62.58
C PRO A 74 29.64 -17.54 -62.76
N LYS A 75 29.00 -16.44 -62.26
CA LYS A 75 27.54 -16.10 -62.12
C LYS A 75 26.86 -15.63 -63.47
N PRO A 76 25.55 -15.22 -63.60
CA PRO A 76 24.47 -14.95 -62.59
C PRO A 76 22.95 -15.26 -62.93
N GLN A 77 22.07 -15.06 -61.93
CA GLN A 77 20.65 -14.56 -61.91
C GLN A 77 19.41 -15.19 -62.65
N LEU A 78 18.27 -15.17 -61.93
CA LEU A 78 16.85 -14.84 -62.29
C LEU A 78 15.85 -15.79 -63.04
N SER A 79 14.97 -16.44 -62.25
CA SER A 79 13.47 -16.33 -62.29
C SER A 79 12.54 -17.08 -63.29
N ARG A 80 11.30 -17.41 -62.81
CA ARG A 80 10.02 -17.69 -63.54
C ARG A 80 9.94 -19.06 -64.31
N LEU A 81 8.78 -19.67 -64.69
CA LEU A 81 7.31 -19.39 -64.62
C LEU A 81 6.45 -20.71 -64.75
N VAL A 82 5.09 -20.60 -64.81
CA VAL A 82 4.08 -21.49 -65.50
C VAL A 82 3.58 -22.78 -64.75
N PHE A 83 2.27 -23.14 -64.63
CA PHE A 83 0.96 -22.51 -64.98
C PHE A 83 -0.27 -23.16 -64.23
N LEU A 84 -1.39 -22.41 -64.12
CA LEU A 84 -2.82 -22.80 -63.83
C LEU A 84 -3.15 -23.68 -62.58
N SER A 85 -4.25 -23.49 -61.82
CA SER A 85 -5.47 -22.64 -61.89
C SER A 85 -6.12 -22.53 -60.47
N ALA A 86 -7.19 -21.81 -60.09
CA ALA A 86 -8.16 -20.88 -60.71
C ALA A 86 -8.85 -19.97 -59.63
N GLN A 87 -9.91 -19.23 -60.02
CA GLN A 87 -11.13 -18.75 -59.29
C GLN A 87 -11.14 -18.59 -57.74
N ILE A 88 -11.62 -17.50 -57.10
CA ILE A 88 -12.34 -16.26 -57.52
C ILE A 88 -11.93 -15.08 -56.60
N SER A 89 -11.95 -13.82 -57.09
CA SER A 89 -11.89 -12.58 -56.28
C SER A 89 -12.36 -11.36 -57.10
N PHE A 90 -12.69 -10.22 -56.46
CA PHE A 90 -13.28 -9.05 -57.12
C PHE A 90 -12.74 -7.70 -56.57
N TYR A 91 -12.02 -6.94 -57.43
CA TYR A 91 -11.80 -5.47 -57.49
C TYR A 91 -11.30 -4.65 -56.25
N ILE A 92 -10.71 -3.45 -56.42
CA ILE A 92 -9.44 -2.99 -57.05
C ILE A 92 -9.22 -1.48 -56.74
N GLN A 93 -7.97 -0.97 -56.83
CA GLN A 93 -7.56 0.41 -56.47
C GLN A 93 -7.47 1.41 -57.66
N GLN A 94 -7.60 2.73 -57.36
CA GLN A 94 -6.88 3.89 -57.98
C GLN A 94 -7.11 4.16 -59.52
N THR A 95 -6.78 5.31 -60.15
CA THR A 95 -6.10 6.60 -59.82
C THR A 95 -6.50 7.75 -60.81
N ARG A 96 -5.99 8.99 -60.58
CA ARG A 96 -5.79 10.15 -61.51
C ARG A 96 -6.85 11.29 -61.63
N ILE A 97 -6.52 12.41 -60.98
CA ILE A 97 -6.27 13.77 -61.56
C ILE A 97 -6.85 14.07 -62.97
N SER A 98 -7.72 15.10 -63.11
CA SER A 98 -7.34 16.42 -63.71
C SER A 98 -8.48 17.47 -63.81
N SER A 99 -8.13 18.74 -63.54
CA SER A 99 -8.56 20.01 -64.21
C SER A 99 -10.04 20.51 -64.30
N ILE A 100 -10.23 21.73 -63.76
CA ILE A 100 -10.77 22.98 -64.40
C ILE A 100 -12.24 23.45 -64.18
N LEU A 101 -12.35 24.76 -63.84
CA LEU A 101 -13.49 25.72 -63.85
C LEU A 101 -14.74 25.52 -62.96
N TYR A 102 -14.93 26.40 -61.96
CA TYR A 102 -15.70 27.66 -62.12
C TYR A 102 -15.29 28.72 -61.06
N ASN A 103 -15.82 29.95 -61.13
CA ASN A 103 -15.18 31.19 -60.64
C ASN A 103 -15.79 31.88 -59.39
N ASN A 104 -14.92 32.56 -58.61
CA ASN A 104 -15.09 33.84 -57.86
C ASN A 104 -16.16 33.93 -56.73
N CYS A 105 -16.10 34.81 -55.70
CA CYS A 105 -15.24 35.93 -55.23
C CYS A 105 -15.02 35.76 -53.68
N VAL A 106 -13.99 36.24 -52.95
CA VAL A 106 -13.31 37.57 -52.79
C VAL A 106 -14.25 38.65 -52.17
N THR A 107 -14.10 39.05 -50.89
CA THR A 107 -13.31 40.18 -50.31
C THR A 107 -13.59 40.13 -48.78
N VAL A 108 -12.71 40.18 -47.75
CA VAL A 108 -11.57 41.02 -47.31
C VAL A 108 -11.97 42.35 -46.59
N ILE A 109 -11.16 42.82 -45.61
CA ILE A 109 -11.25 44.07 -44.77
C ILE A 109 -12.11 43.95 -43.46
N SER A 110 -11.81 44.58 -42.30
CA SER A 110 -10.56 44.73 -41.50
C SER A 110 -10.82 45.29 -40.08
N ASP A 111 -9.83 45.16 -39.17
CA ASP A 111 -9.48 45.97 -37.99
C ASP A 111 -10.50 46.55 -36.94
N LYS A 112 -10.42 45.97 -35.72
CA LYS A 112 -10.06 46.64 -34.43
C LYS A 112 -11.05 47.56 -33.67
N PRO A 113 -10.79 47.90 -32.37
CA PRO A 113 -11.83 47.92 -31.33
C PRO A 113 -12.20 49.29 -30.72
N ALA A 114 -13.29 49.29 -29.93
CA ALA A 114 -13.75 50.40 -29.08
C ALA A 114 -13.67 50.07 -27.57
N LYS A 115 -13.94 51.05 -26.68
CA LYS A 115 -13.53 51.05 -25.26
C LYS A 115 -14.52 51.83 -24.35
N MET A 116 -14.54 51.49 -23.05
CA MET A 116 -15.14 52.22 -21.89
C MET A 116 -16.67 52.14 -21.65
N GLY A 117 -17.07 52.37 -20.38
CA GLY A 117 -18.47 52.38 -19.87
C GLY A 117 -18.69 51.44 -18.66
N LEU A 118 -18.12 51.64 -17.47
CA LEU A 118 -18.54 52.57 -16.38
C LEU A 118 -20.01 52.42 -15.90
N PHE A 119 -20.20 51.79 -14.73
CA PHE A 119 -21.28 51.89 -13.70
C PHE A 119 -21.24 50.59 -12.85
N SER A 120 -21.65 50.49 -11.58
CA SER A 120 -21.65 51.42 -10.43
C SER A 120 -21.50 50.56 -9.14
N ARG A 121 -21.41 51.17 -7.95
CA ARG A 121 -21.18 50.46 -6.66
C ARG A 121 -22.31 50.75 -5.65
N LYS A 122 -22.53 49.82 -4.70
CA LYS A 122 -23.57 49.77 -3.61
C LYS A 122 -24.88 49.05 -3.99
N ASP A 123 -25.65 48.46 -3.05
CA ASP A 123 -25.52 48.49 -1.56
C ASP A 123 -25.76 47.11 -0.87
N LYS A 124 -25.79 47.10 0.47
CA LYS A 124 -25.79 45.89 1.34
C LYS A 124 -27.17 45.27 1.66
N THR A 125 -27.23 43.93 1.59
CA THR A 125 -27.94 42.93 2.46
C THR A 125 -29.39 43.18 2.95
N PRO A 126 -30.21 42.11 3.02
CA PRO A 126 -30.37 41.44 4.32
C PRO A 126 -30.18 39.90 4.26
N LYS A 127 -30.11 39.26 5.43
CA LYS A 127 -30.03 37.79 5.56
C LYS A 127 -31.35 37.13 5.13
N GLY A 128 -31.26 35.93 4.57
CA GLY A 128 -32.37 34.99 4.48
C GLY A 128 -31.84 33.56 4.61
N ASP A 129 -32.34 32.82 5.59
CA ASP A 129 -32.01 31.40 5.74
C ASP A 129 -32.72 30.60 4.64
N GLN A 130 -31.95 29.85 3.85
CA GLN A 130 -32.50 28.81 2.97
C GLN A 130 -31.75 27.50 3.20
N ALA A 131 -32.44 26.55 3.83
CA ALA A 131 -32.02 25.17 3.82
C ALA A 131 -32.04 24.64 2.37
N ILE A 132 -31.00 23.91 1.98
CA ILE A 132 -30.93 23.28 0.66
C ILE A 132 -31.99 22.17 0.63
N ASN A 133 -33.05 22.36 -0.18
CA ASN A 133 -34.10 21.38 -0.35
C ASN A 133 -33.52 20.08 -0.95
N THR A 134 -33.65 18.98 -0.21
CA THR A 134 -33.25 17.64 -0.67
C THR A 134 -34.24 17.12 -1.71
N SER A 135 -33.94 17.35 -2.99
CA SER A 135 -34.69 16.76 -4.11
C SER A 135 -34.69 15.23 -4.03
N GLN A 136 -35.87 14.63 -3.88
CA GLN A 136 -36.02 13.16 -3.90
C GLN A 136 -35.99 12.65 -5.34
N SER A 137 -34.88 12.02 -5.74
CA SER A 137 -34.73 11.34 -7.03
C SER A 137 -34.81 9.82 -6.89
N ASN A 138 -35.94 9.23 -7.30
CA ASN A 138 -36.15 7.77 -7.27
C ASN A 138 -35.62 7.08 -8.55
N VAL A 139 -34.32 6.80 -8.64
CA VAL A 139 -33.72 6.01 -9.74
C VAL A 139 -32.61 5.04 -9.23
N SER A 140 -32.42 3.94 -9.97
CA SER A 140 -31.28 2.99 -9.97
C SER A 140 -30.91 2.24 -8.67
N VAL A 141 -31.80 1.33 -8.26
CA VAL A 141 -31.49 0.24 -7.30
C VAL A 141 -30.52 -0.79 -7.92
N ASN A 142 -29.20 -0.53 -7.96
CA ASN A 142 -28.22 -1.58 -8.34
C ASN A 142 -26.76 -1.42 -7.84
N SER A 143 -26.48 -0.53 -6.89
CA SER A 143 -25.21 -0.52 -6.15
C SER A 143 -25.45 -0.23 -4.67
N HIS A 144 -25.59 -1.30 -3.87
CA HIS A 144 -25.58 -1.17 -2.41
C HIS A 144 -24.19 -0.76 -1.95
N SER A 145 -24.05 0.47 -1.45
CA SER A 145 -22.88 0.87 -0.67
C SER A 145 -22.77 -0.02 0.57
N SER A 146 -21.57 -0.58 0.79
CA SER A 146 -21.33 -1.54 1.86
C SER A 146 -20.89 -0.84 3.15
N SER A 147 -21.81 -0.80 4.12
CA SER A 147 -21.50 -0.72 5.55
C SER A 147 -22.41 -1.70 6.30
N LEU A 148 -22.02 -2.09 7.50
CA LEU A 148 -22.80 -2.95 8.38
C LEU A 148 -23.87 -2.11 9.08
N ARG A 149 -25.06 -1.96 8.46
CA ARG A 149 -26.20 -1.33 9.14
C ARG A 149 -26.56 -2.12 10.41
N SER A 150 -26.49 -1.46 11.56
CA SER A 150 -27.23 -1.85 12.78
C SER A 150 -28.71 -2.11 12.41
N PRO A 151 -29.33 -3.24 12.80
CA PRO A 151 -30.74 -3.49 12.51
C PRO A 151 -31.64 -2.52 13.28
N ALA A 152 -32.43 -1.71 12.56
CA ALA A 152 -33.39 -0.81 13.19
C ALA A 152 -34.59 -1.59 13.80
N PRO A 153 -35.06 -1.23 15.00
CA PRO A 153 -36.18 -1.93 15.64
C PRO A 153 -37.54 -1.49 15.06
N GLY A 154 -38.20 -2.37 14.30
CA GLY A 154 -39.46 -2.04 13.62
C GLY A 154 -40.42 -3.23 13.45
N ALA A 155 -41.42 -3.29 14.33
CA ALA A 155 -42.68 -4.04 14.26
C ALA A 155 -42.89 -5.12 13.16
N ASN A 156 -42.79 -6.39 13.55
CA ASN A 156 -43.92 -7.32 13.35
C ASN A 156 -43.91 -8.49 14.36
N ARG A 157 -45.08 -9.00 14.73
CA ARG A 157 -45.23 -10.12 15.69
C ARG A 157 -45.46 -11.44 14.96
N ASN A 158 -44.61 -12.43 15.20
CA ASN A 158 -45.00 -13.85 15.20
C ASN A 158 -43.98 -14.69 16.01
N PRO A 159 -44.40 -15.63 16.89
CA PRO A 159 -43.47 -16.24 17.86
C PRO A 159 -43.20 -17.74 17.59
N LEU A 160 -42.03 -18.08 17.02
CA LEU A 160 -41.51 -19.46 17.03
C LEU A 160 -40.00 -19.49 17.29
N ASN A 161 -39.58 -20.44 18.14
CA ASN A 161 -38.22 -20.85 18.53
C ASN A 161 -37.07 -19.84 18.37
N ARG A 162 -36.68 -19.22 19.49
CA ARG A 162 -35.43 -18.46 19.65
C ARG A 162 -34.36 -19.30 20.37
N THR A 163 -33.52 -20.02 19.62
CA THR A 163 -32.21 -20.45 20.13
C THR A 163 -31.25 -19.27 20.11
N SER A 164 -30.63 -18.95 21.24
CA SER A 164 -29.87 -17.70 21.42
C SER A 164 -28.42 -17.81 20.94
N ALA A 165 -28.17 -17.43 19.68
CA ALA A 165 -26.84 -17.08 19.20
C ALA A 165 -26.63 -15.56 19.34
N THR A 166 -25.60 -15.14 20.08
CA THR A 166 -25.28 -13.71 20.29
C THR A 166 -24.66 -13.09 19.03
N SER A 167 -25.28 -12.04 18.50
CA SER A 167 -24.77 -11.28 17.35
C SER A 167 -23.61 -10.36 17.75
N THR A 168 -22.38 -10.87 17.73
CA THR A 168 -21.16 -10.05 17.83
C THR A 168 -20.90 -9.33 16.51
N SER A 169 -20.68 -8.01 16.56
CA SER A 169 -20.32 -7.21 15.38
C SER A 169 -18.98 -7.68 14.77
N PRO A 170 -18.87 -7.80 13.43
CA PRO A 170 -17.66 -8.21 12.73
C PRO A 170 -16.43 -7.38 13.14
N GLY A 171 -15.50 -8.01 13.85
CA GLY A 171 -14.20 -7.43 14.18
C GLY A 171 -14.20 -6.10 14.94
N GLY A 172 -15.22 -5.82 15.77
CA GLY A 172 -15.32 -4.59 16.57
C GLY A 172 -14.04 -4.31 17.37
N PRO A 173 -13.64 -3.02 17.53
CA PRO A 173 -12.36 -2.67 18.13
C PRO A 173 -12.27 -3.12 19.59
N MET A 174 -11.08 -3.51 20.03
CA MET A 174 -10.84 -3.66 21.47
C MET A 174 -10.94 -2.29 22.12
N SER A 175 -11.67 -2.19 23.24
CA SER A 175 -11.79 -0.97 24.05
C SER A 175 -10.40 -0.40 24.35
N PRO A 176 -10.22 0.94 24.43
CA PRO A 176 -8.89 1.57 24.49
C PRO A 176 -8.10 1.17 25.74
N VAL A 177 -7.29 0.11 25.60
CA VAL A 177 -6.37 -0.37 26.63
C VAL A 177 -5.23 0.63 26.73
N LYS A 178 -5.09 1.25 27.91
CA LYS A 178 -3.92 2.06 28.24
C LYS A 178 -2.71 1.14 28.38
N LEU A 179 -1.95 1.01 27.29
CA LEU A 179 -0.70 0.26 27.29
C LEU A 179 0.31 0.88 28.26
N PRO A 180 1.19 0.08 28.89
CA PRO A 180 2.36 0.62 29.57
C PRO A 180 3.21 1.43 28.58
N LYS A 181 3.93 2.43 29.08
CA LYS A 181 4.95 3.12 28.26
C LYS A 181 6.05 2.12 27.89
N ILE A 182 6.27 1.96 26.59
CA ILE A 182 7.35 1.15 26.02
C ILE A 182 8.22 2.10 25.20
N ASP A 183 9.53 2.05 25.41
CA ASP A 183 10.48 2.80 24.60
C ASP A 183 10.52 2.23 23.18
N LEU A 184 10.05 3.02 22.21
CA LEU A 184 10.06 2.65 20.80
C LEU A 184 11.47 2.90 20.22
N PRO A 185 11.98 2.01 19.35
CA PRO A 185 13.24 2.27 18.66
C PRO A 185 13.09 3.50 17.76
N ARG A 186 14.06 4.41 17.83
CA ARG A 186 14.09 5.62 17.00
C ARG A 186 14.41 5.25 15.54
N PRO A 187 14.01 6.08 14.56
CA PRO A 187 14.55 5.99 13.21
C PRO A 187 16.09 6.03 13.22
N PRO A 188 16.76 5.40 12.23
CA PRO A 188 18.20 5.60 12.00
C PRO A 188 18.55 7.08 11.81
N ASP A 189 19.76 7.47 12.19
CA ASP A 189 20.29 8.82 11.91
C ASP A 189 20.51 8.98 10.40
N PRO A 190 19.83 9.92 9.71
CA PRO A 190 19.96 10.09 8.27
C PRO A 190 21.31 10.65 7.82
N GLN A 191 22.18 11.09 8.73
CA GLN A 191 23.58 11.41 8.40
C GLN A 191 24.45 10.16 8.27
N LEU A 192 24.02 9.03 8.85
CA LEU A 192 24.74 7.74 8.85
C LEU A 192 24.05 6.68 7.98
N ASP A 193 22.71 6.59 8.06
CA ASP A 193 21.88 5.71 7.25
C ASP A 193 20.60 6.45 6.74
N PRO A 194 20.73 7.29 5.70
CA PRO A 194 19.57 7.94 5.07
C PRO A 194 18.60 6.94 4.42
N ALA A 195 19.05 5.74 4.06
CA ALA A 195 18.18 4.73 3.44
C ALA A 195 17.27 4.06 4.49
N GLY A 196 17.81 3.70 5.66
CA GLY A 196 17.05 3.21 6.80
C GLY A 196 16.14 4.28 7.41
N TYR A 197 16.61 5.54 7.48
CA TYR A 197 15.75 6.67 7.87
C TYR A 197 14.56 6.80 6.92
N LEU A 198 14.77 6.94 5.60
CA LEU A 198 13.69 7.11 4.63
C LEU A 198 12.78 5.87 4.50
N ARG A 199 13.21 4.68 4.93
CA ARG A 199 12.39 3.46 5.05
C ARG A 199 11.63 3.35 6.38
N SER A 200 11.72 4.34 7.27
CA SER A 200 11.00 4.38 8.56
C SER A 200 9.65 5.11 8.47
N LEU A 201 8.72 4.79 9.39
CA LEU A 201 7.46 5.51 9.56
C LEU A 201 7.66 6.97 10.01
N GLY A 202 8.69 7.23 10.84
CA GLY A 202 9.02 8.58 11.31
C GLY A 202 9.30 9.52 10.14
N ALA A 203 10.13 9.08 9.20
CA ALA A 203 10.43 9.84 7.99
C ALA A 203 9.18 10.14 7.14
N VAL A 204 8.21 9.25 7.03
CA VAL A 204 6.96 9.54 6.27
C VAL A 204 6.27 10.77 6.85
N ARG A 205 6.07 10.83 8.17
CA ARG A 205 5.41 11.98 8.83
C ARG A 205 6.30 13.23 8.84
N GLU A 206 7.56 13.11 9.23
CA GLU A 206 8.50 14.24 9.32
C GLU A 206 8.71 14.93 7.96
N ARG A 207 8.84 14.15 6.88
CA ARG A 207 9.09 14.67 5.53
C ARG A 207 7.81 15.23 4.91
N SER A 208 6.65 14.56 5.07
CA SER A 208 5.36 15.11 4.64
C SER A 208 4.97 16.38 5.39
N LYS A 209 5.45 16.60 6.63
CA LYS A 209 5.24 17.86 7.34
C LYS A 209 5.84 19.06 6.57
N ILE A 210 6.97 18.90 5.88
CA ILE A 210 7.59 19.99 5.10
C ILE A 210 6.66 20.44 3.95
N VAL A 211 6.04 19.49 3.25
CA VAL A 211 5.04 19.76 2.21
C VAL A 211 3.78 20.39 2.82
N THR A 212 3.34 19.89 3.98
CA THR A 212 2.16 20.41 4.69
C THR A 212 2.38 21.85 5.17
N ASP A 213 3.55 22.17 5.73
CA ASP A 213 3.93 23.52 6.16
C ASP A 213 4.07 24.50 4.99
N LYS A 214 4.26 24.00 3.75
CA LYS A 214 4.15 24.79 2.52
C LYS A 214 2.69 24.96 2.09
N ALA A 215 1.88 23.90 2.15
CA ALA A 215 0.45 23.98 1.84
C ALA A 215 -0.30 25.00 2.71
N LEU A 216 -0.01 25.02 4.02
CA LEU A 216 -0.59 25.99 4.97
C LEU A 216 -0.18 27.46 4.70
N ARG A 217 0.80 27.70 3.84
CA ARG A 217 1.23 29.03 3.37
C ARG A 217 0.90 29.28 1.89
N ASN A 218 0.23 28.35 1.22
CA ASN A 218 0.02 28.33 -0.23
C ASN A 218 1.34 28.37 -1.05
N GLU A 219 2.39 27.69 -0.55
CA GLU A 219 3.74 27.60 -1.15
C GLU A 219 4.03 26.23 -1.80
N LEU A 220 2.98 25.51 -2.21
CA LEU A 220 3.12 24.31 -3.05
C LEU A 220 3.55 24.69 -4.48
N LYS A 221 4.06 23.70 -5.22
CA LYS A 221 4.56 23.84 -6.59
C LYS A 221 3.43 23.68 -7.62
N HIS A 222 2.59 22.68 -7.44
CA HIS A 222 1.58 22.22 -8.41
C HIS A 222 0.14 22.56 -8.00
N PHE A 223 -0.09 22.96 -6.75
CA PHE A 223 -1.42 23.23 -6.20
C PHE A 223 -1.53 24.63 -5.61
N ASP A 224 -2.70 25.24 -5.76
CA ASP A 224 -3.16 26.39 -4.98
C ASP A 224 -4.11 25.91 -3.87
N VAL A 225 -3.85 26.35 -2.64
CA VAL A 225 -4.44 25.80 -1.42
C VAL A 225 -5.43 26.78 -0.78
N ASP A 226 -6.71 26.41 -0.73
CA ASP A 226 -7.74 27.16 0.00
C ASP A 226 -8.06 26.48 1.33
N MET A 227 -7.34 26.86 2.39
CA MET A 227 -7.64 26.40 3.76
C MET A 227 -8.99 26.89 4.28
N GLY A 228 -9.63 27.87 3.62
CA GLY A 228 -11.03 28.25 3.88
C GLY A 228 -12.03 27.15 3.55
N LYS A 229 -11.64 26.15 2.73
CA LYS A 229 -12.42 24.94 2.42
C LYS A 229 -12.22 23.78 3.37
N PHE A 230 -11.22 23.83 4.25
CA PHE A 230 -10.96 22.74 5.20
C PHE A 230 -12.16 22.46 6.15
N PRO A 231 -12.90 23.48 6.66
CA PRO A 231 -14.12 23.26 7.45
C PRO A 231 -15.25 22.55 6.67
N ASP A 232 -15.34 22.74 5.36
CA ASP A 232 -16.32 22.05 4.50
C ASP A 232 -16.02 20.54 4.47
N VAL A 233 -14.73 20.16 4.38
CA VAL A 233 -14.26 18.76 4.45
C VAL A 233 -14.57 18.14 5.82
N VAL A 234 -14.30 18.85 6.93
CA VAL A 234 -14.62 18.38 8.29
C VAL A 234 -16.13 18.16 8.44
N THR A 235 -16.95 19.07 7.92
CA THR A 235 -18.42 18.98 7.97
C THR A 235 -18.94 17.79 7.15
N PHE A 236 -18.41 17.59 5.95
CA PHE A 236 -18.75 16.44 5.09
C PHE A 236 -18.36 15.10 5.73
N VAL A 237 -17.13 14.98 6.23
CA VAL A 237 -16.61 13.76 6.86
C VAL A 237 -17.33 13.43 8.17
N THR A 238 -17.61 14.42 9.03
CA THR A 238 -18.42 14.19 10.23
C THR A 238 -19.87 13.82 9.89
N GLY A 239 -20.44 14.37 8.82
CA GLY A 239 -21.76 13.97 8.30
C GLY A 239 -21.82 12.49 7.91
N ILE A 240 -20.82 12.00 7.18
CA ILE A 240 -20.71 10.58 6.80
C ILE A 240 -20.57 9.69 8.04
N ILE A 241 -19.70 10.06 8.99
CA ILE A 241 -19.50 9.29 10.23
C ILE A 241 -20.80 9.19 11.04
N LYS A 242 -21.52 10.30 11.24
CA LYS A 242 -22.82 10.36 11.95
C LYS A 242 -23.95 9.63 11.21
N ARG A 243 -23.85 9.45 9.89
CA ARG A 243 -24.83 8.74 9.05
C ARG A 243 -24.65 7.22 9.11
N ASP A 244 -23.39 6.76 9.13
CA ASP A 244 -23.06 5.33 8.99
C ASP A 244 -22.81 4.62 10.34
N TYR A 245 -22.57 5.33 11.44
CA TYR A 245 -22.23 4.76 12.74
C TYR A 245 -22.93 5.44 13.93
N ASP A 246 -23.43 4.62 14.86
CA ASP A 246 -24.06 5.06 16.10
C ASP A 246 -23.05 5.68 17.09
N ALA A 247 -23.39 6.80 17.74
CA ALA A 247 -22.59 7.39 18.82
C ALA A 247 -22.54 6.45 20.05
N PRO A 248 -21.42 6.35 20.80
CA PRO A 248 -20.18 7.12 20.69
C PRO A 248 -19.12 6.50 19.76
N PHE A 249 -19.54 5.95 18.61
CA PHE A 249 -18.70 5.52 17.48
C PHE A 249 -17.73 4.35 17.77
N LEU A 250 -17.91 3.65 18.90
CA LEU A 250 -17.14 2.48 19.30
C LEU A 250 -17.30 1.26 18.35
N SER A 251 -18.21 1.33 17.38
CA SER A 251 -18.40 0.34 16.32
C SER A 251 -17.53 0.56 15.09
N ILE A 252 -16.88 1.73 14.92
CA ILE A 252 -15.98 1.99 13.79
C ILE A 252 -14.71 1.13 13.95
N PRO A 253 -14.39 0.22 13.03
CA PRO A 253 -13.15 -0.52 13.06
C PRO A 253 -12.00 0.28 12.45
N GLY A 254 -10.75 -0.10 12.72
CA GLY A 254 -9.61 0.46 12.00
C GLY A 254 -9.60 0.02 10.53
N HIS A 255 -9.27 0.93 9.62
CA HIS A 255 -9.18 0.67 8.18
C HIS A 255 -8.20 -0.45 7.85
N GLY A 256 -8.61 -1.41 7.02
CA GLY A 256 -7.77 -2.54 6.65
C GLY A 256 -8.46 -3.54 5.71
N ARG A 257 -7.85 -4.72 5.56
CA ARG A 257 -8.34 -5.74 4.63
C ARG A 257 -9.58 -6.49 5.10
N TYR A 258 -9.80 -6.59 6.42
CA TYR A 258 -10.89 -7.35 7.02
C TYR A 258 -12.27 -6.88 6.52
N GLN A 259 -12.47 -5.56 6.47
CA GLN A 259 -13.70 -4.89 6.09
C GLN A 259 -14.06 -5.17 4.62
N HIS A 260 -13.05 -5.34 3.77
CA HIS A 260 -13.23 -5.72 2.36
C HIS A 260 -13.71 -7.18 2.22
N PHE A 261 -13.23 -8.11 3.06
CA PHE A 261 -13.80 -9.47 3.11
C PHE A 261 -15.24 -9.49 3.66
N ALA A 262 -15.60 -8.51 4.52
CA ALA A 262 -16.94 -8.36 5.10
C ALA A 262 -18.01 -7.80 4.12
N VAL A 263 -17.62 -7.46 2.87
CA VAL A 263 -18.46 -6.76 1.89
C VAL A 263 -19.82 -7.44 1.65
N GLY A 264 -20.87 -6.62 1.56
CA GLY A 264 -22.24 -7.08 1.33
C GLY A 264 -22.94 -7.61 2.60
N GLY A 265 -22.40 -7.32 3.79
CA GLY A 265 -23.01 -7.64 5.07
C GLY A 265 -22.75 -9.09 5.53
N ARG A 266 -21.57 -9.65 5.22
CA ARG A 266 -21.21 -11.03 5.58
C ARG A 266 -19.76 -11.12 6.02
N ASP A 267 -19.54 -11.40 7.30
CA ASP A 267 -18.20 -11.64 7.85
C ASP A 267 -17.64 -12.98 7.38
N ARG A 268 -16.94 -12.94 6.25
CA ARG A 268 -16.31 -14.13 5.66
C ARG A 268 -15.07 -14.60 6.43
N ILE A 269 -14.50 -13.78 7.32
CA ILE A 269 -13.35 -14.17 8.13
C ILE A 269 -13.81 -14.96 9.35
N ALA A 270 -14.86 -14.53 10.04
CA ALA A 270 -15.52 -15.35 11.07
C ALA A 270 -16.06 -16.66 10.49
N GLN A 271 -16.65 -16.64 9.28
CA GLN A 271 -17.04 -17.85 8.57
C GLN A 271 -15.84 -18.76 8.28
N LEU A 272 -14.75 -18.26 7.69
CA LEU A 272 -13.54 -19.04 7.43
C LEU A 272 -12.96 -19.67 8.71
N LEU A 273 -12.83 -18.88 9.78
CA LEU A 273 -12.39 -19.33 11.10
C LEU A 273 -13.24 -20.48 11.64
N SER A 274 -14.57 -20.44 11.43
CA SER A 274 -15.50 -21.51 11.84
C SER A 274 -15.36 -22.80 11.04
N THR A 275 -14.73 -22.77 9.85
CA THR A 275 -14.46 -23.99 9.06
C THR A 275 -13.21 -24.75 9.49
N TRP A 276 -12.37 -24.16 10.34
CA TRP A 276 -11.14 -24.79 10.82
C TRP A 276 -11.40 -25.56 12.12
N PRO A 277 -10.99 -26.84 12.21
CA PRO A 277 -11.31 -27.68 13.36
C PRO A 277 -10.71 -27.15 14.67
N THR A 278 -11.28 -27.61 15.78
CA THR A 278 -10.98 -27.10 17.14
C THR A 278 -9.55 -27.32 17.59
N ASN A 279 -8.84 -28.31 17.01
CA ASN A 279 -7.43 -28.61 17.26
C ASN A 279 -6.45 -27.66 16.56
N VAL A 280 -6.89 -26.80 15.64
CA VAL A 280 -6.07 -25.70 15.11
C VAL A 280 -6.05 -24.60 16.16
N ASP A 281 -4.91 -24.32 16.78
CA ASP A 281 -4.81 -23.27 17.80
C ASP A 281 -4.94 -21.86 17.21
N ASN A 282 -5.12 -20.85 18.07
CA ASN A 282 -5.29 -19.47 17.61
C ASN A 282 -4.03 -18.88 16.95
N THR A 283 -2.83 -19.40 17.25
CA THR A 283 -1.58 -18.99 16.61
C THR A 283 -1.58 -19.42 15.15
N GLU A 284 -1.87 -20.69 14.85
CA GLU A 284 -1.99 -21.17 13.47
C GLU A 284 -3.20 -20.57 12.76
N ARG A 285 -4.37 -20.41 13.42
CA ARG A 285 -5.49 -19.65 12.83
C ARG A 285 -5.05 -18.23 12.44
N CYS A 286 -4.19 -17.59 13.24
CA CYS A 286 -3.65 -16.28 12.93
C CYS A 286 -2.63 -16.35 11.78
N ARG A 287 -1.71 -17.32 11.74
CA ARG A 287 -0.78 -17.52 10.61
C ARG A 287 -1.53 -17.58 9.28
N ARG A 288 -2.62 -18.36 9.23
CA ARG A 288 -3.46 -18.53 8.04
C ARG A 288 -4.22 -17.27 7.63
N LEU A 289 -4.58 -16.40 8.58
CA LEU A 289 -5.13 -15.08 8.24
C LEU A 289 -4.05 -14.11 7.76
N ILE A 290 -2.84 -14.15 8.30
CA ILE A 290 -1.70 -13.37 7.79
C ILE A 290 -1.33 -13.79 6.37
N ASP A 291 -1.27 -15.10 6.10
CA ASP A 291 -1.11 -15.70 4.77
C ASP A 291 -2.13 -15.09 3.78
N LEU A 292 -3.43 -15.24 4.07
CA LEU A 292 -4.53 -14.71 3.25
C LEU A 292 -4.45 -13.18 3.08
N PHE A 293 -4.26 -12.42 4.17
CA PHE A 293 -4.33 -10.97 4.16
C PHE A 293 -3.17 -10.37 3.36
N LEU A 294 -1.96 -10.94 3.44
CA LEU A 294 -0.80 -10.45 2.71
C LEU A 294 -0.99 -10.58 1.20
N VAL A 295 -1.34 -11.77 0.69
CA VAL A 295 -1.59 -11.93 -0.76
C VAL A 295 -2.81 -11.13 -1.23
N SER A 296 -3.84 -11.02 -0.39
CA SER A 296 -5.05 -10.25 -0.71
C SER A 296 -4.77 -8.74 -0.82
N VAL A 297 -3.85 -8.20 -0.01
CA VAL A 297 -3.41 -6.79 -0.07
C VAL A 297 -2.49 -6.56 -1.28
N LEU A 298 -1.52 -7.45 -1.55
CA LEU A 298 -0.63 -7.32 -2.70
C LEU A 298 -1.35 -7.45 -4.06
N LEU A 299 -2.49 -8.14 -4.10
CA LEU A 299 -3.32 -8.21 -5.32
C LEU A 299 -4.10 -6.92 -5.60
N ASP A 300 -4.12 -5.92 -4.71
CA ASP A 300 -5.01 -4.74 -4.78
C ASP A 300 -4.32 -3.44 -5.24
N ALA A 301 -3.61 -3.48 -6.37
CA ALA A 301 -3.11 -2.28 -7.04
C ALA A 301 -4.13 -1.74 -8.06
N GLY A 302 -5.40 -1.62 -7.66
CA GLY A 302 -6.50 -1.18 -8.52
C GLY A 302 -6.96 -2.19 -9.57
N ALA A 303 -8.28 -2.42 -9.66
CA ALA A 303 -8.86 -3.38 -10.61
C ALA A 303 -9.14 -2.81 -12.02
N GLY A 304 -8.83 -1.53 -12.29
CA GLY A 304 -9.46 -0.77 -13.38
C GLY A 304 -10.93 -0.41 -13.09
N THR A 305 -11.63 0.16 -14.07
CA THR A 305 -13.06 0.53 -14.01
C THR A 305 -14.01 -0.60 -14.40
N SER A 306 -13.63 -1.40 -15.39
CA SER A 306 -14.46 -2.39 -16.07
C SER A 306 -14.62 -3.70 -15.30
N TRP A 307 -13.56 -4.18 -14.65
CA TRP A 307 -13.51 -5.51 -14.04
C TRP A 307 -14.47 -5.69 -12.86
N GLN A 308 -15.09 -6.88 -12.84
CA GLN A 308 -16.09 -7.26 -11.85
C GLN A 308 -15.90 -8.74 -11.47
N TYR A 309 -16.08 -9.04 -10.19
CA TYR A 309 -16.02 -10.40 -9.65
C TYR A 309 -17.41 -10.88 -9.25
N LYS A 310 -17.89 -11.98 -9.85
CA LYS A 310 -19.15 -12.63 -9.48
C LYS A 310 -18.87 -13.68 -8.40
N SER A 311 -19.35 -13.44 -7.19
CA SER A 311 -19.10 -14.35 -6.06
C SER A 311 -19.82 -15.69 -6.21
N ASN A 312 -19.07 -16.78 -6.08
CA ASN A 312 -19.59 -18.16 -6.06
C ASN A 312 -20.57 -18.41 -4.89
N GLU A 313 -20.49 -17.61 -3.82
CA GLU A 313 -21.23 -17.75 -2.56
C GLU A 313 -22.72 -17.38 -2.68
N ASN A 314 -23.06 -16.43 -3.56
CA ASN A 314 -24.40 -15.83 -3.65
C ASN A 314 -24.70 -15.16 -5.00
N GLY A 315 -23.83 -15.30 -6.00
CA GLY A 315 -24.00 -14.73 -7.34
C GLY A 315 -23.90 -13.20 -7.43
N ARG A 316 -23.70 -12.48 -6.30
CA ARG A 316 -23.53 -11.02 -6.30
C ARG A 316 -22.24 -10.61 -7.00
N VAL A 317 -22.28 -9.46 -7.65
CA VAL A 317 -21.13 -8.87 -8.34
C VAL A 317 -20.49 -7.80 -7.46
N TYR A 318 -19.19 -7.92 -7.23
CA TYR A 318 -18.34 -6.97 -6.52
C TYR A 318 -17.30 -6.39 -7.50
N ARG A 319 -16.73 -5.23 -7.20
CA ARG A 319 -15.77 -4.52 -8.08
C ARG A 319 -14.64 -3.93 -7.24
N ARG A 320 -13.62 -3.35 -7.89
CA ARG A 320 -12.47 -2.69 -7.25
C ARG A 320 -11.92 -3.57 -6.09
N SER A 321 -11.51 -2.97 -4.98
CA SER A 321 -10.82 -3.64 -3.87
C SER A 321 -11.68 -4.68 -3.14
N GLU A 322 -12.98 -4.43 -3.01
CA GLU A 322 -13.93 -5.38 -2.41
C GLU A 322 -14.07 -6.66 -3.26
N GLY A 323 -14.06 -6.52 -4.60
CA GLY A 323 -14.05 -7.66 -5.52
C GLY A 323 -12.77 -8.51 -5.38
N ILE A 324 -11.61 -7.86 -5.26
CA ILE A 324 -10.32 -8.53 -5.08
C ILE A 324 -10.27 -9.27 -3.74
N ALA A 325 -10.85 -8.72 -2.67
CA ALA A 325 -10.95 -9.40 -1.38
C ALA A 325 -11.76 -10.70 -1.48
N VAL A 326 -12.95 -10.68 -2.08
CA VAL A 326 -13.74 -11.91 -2.25
C VAL A 326 -13.03 -12.91 -3.17
N ALA A 327 -12.42 -12.46 -4.26
CA ALA A 327 -11.69 -13.34 -5.18
C ALA A 327 -10.46 -14.02 -4.53
N SER A 328 -9.64 -13.25 -3.83
CA SER A 328 -8.46 -13.76 -3.12
C SER A 328 -8.81 -14.73 -1.99
N LEU A 329 -9.93 -14.51 -1.29
CA LEU A 329 -10.46 -15.47 -0.33
C LEU A 329 -10.89 -16.79 -1.00
N GLU A 330 -11.59 -16.76 -2.13
CA GLU A 330 -11.97 -18.00 -2.83
C GLU A 330 -10.75 -18.74 -3.37
N MET A 331 -9.75 -18.04 -3.92
CA MET A 331 -8.45 -18.62 -4.33
C MET A 331 -7.68 -19.25 -3.16
N PHE A 332 -7.72 -18.64 -1.98
CA PHE A 332 -7.14 -19.21 -0.76
C PHE A 332 -7.92 -20.44 -0.28
N LYS A 333 -9.26 -20.43 -0.35
CA LYS A 333 -10.12 -21.57 0.02
C LYS A 333 -9.96 -22.80 -0.89
N THR A 334 -9.52 -22.62 -2.13
CA THR A 334 -9.15 -23.73 -3.04
C THR A 334 -7.70 -24.20 -2.90
N GLY A 335 -6.85 -23.43 -2.21
CA GLY A 335 -5.43 -23.74 -2.02
C GLY A 335 -4.51 -23.27 -3.14
N LEU A 336 -4.92 -22.30 -3.97
CA LEU A 336 -4.14 -21.81 -5.12
C LEU A 336 -2.72 -21.34 -4.74
N PHE A 337 -2.53 -20.87 -3.51
CA PHE A 337 -1.28 -20.29 -3.00
C PHE A 337 -0.46 -21.25 -2.13
N SER A 338 -0.89 -22.52 -1.97
CA SER A 338 -0.24 -23.52 -1.13
C SER A 338 0.54 -24.54 -1.97
N GLY A 339 1.79 -24.80 -1.60
CA GLY A 339 2.59 -25.93 -2.07
C GLY A 339 2.32 -27.21 -1.27
N ASN A 340 1.60 -27.13 -0.14
CA ASN A 340 1.33 -28.26 0.75
C ASN A 340 -0.04 -28.90 0.42
N PRO A 341 -0.09 -30.11 -0.19
CA PRO A 341 -1.36 -30.76 -0.54
C PRO A 341 -2.21 -31.15 0.68
N ASN A 342 -1.59 -31.26 1.87
CA ASN A 342 -2.29 -31.59 3.12
C ASN A 342 -2.80 -30.33 3.86
N ASN A 343 -2.37 -29.13 3.49
CA ASN A 343 -2.92 -27.87 4.00
C ASN A 343 -3.15 -26.86 2.88
N LYS A 344 -4.38 -26.84 2.35
CA LYS A 344 -4.80 -25.81 1.39
C LYS A 344 -4.95 -24.40 1.97
N PHE A 345 -5.09 -24.26 3.30
CA PHE A 345 -5.32 -22.97 3.95
C PHE A 345 -4.00 -22.31 4.37
N GLN A 346 -3.06 -22.14 3.44
CA GLN A 346 -1.82 -21.40 3.66
C GLN A 346 -1.37 -20.67 2.38
N VAL A 347 -0.42 -19.77 2.56
CA VAL A 347 0.40 -19.20 1.48
C VAL A 347 1.84 -19.58 1.80
N ASP A 348 2.55 -20.17 0.85
CA ASP A 348 3.97 -20.51 1.03
C ASP A 348 4.80 -20.26 -0.24
N LYS A 349 6.12 -20.23 -0.05
CA LYS A 349 7.13 -19.98 -1.08
C LYS A 349 6.98 -20.86 -2.32
N ASP A 350 6.52 -22.10 -2.18
CA ASP A 350 6.51 -23.09 -3.25
C ASP A 350 5.17 -23.07 -4.00
N GLY A 351 4.05 -22.87 -3.30
CA GLY A 351 2.75 -22.57 -3.91
C GLY A 351 2.78 -21.29 -4.76
N LEU A 352 3.41 -20.23 -4.23
CA LEU A 352 3.59 -18.95 -4.93
C LEU A 352 4.46 -19.05 -6.19
N LYS A 353 5.59 -19.78 -6.14
CA LYS A 353 6.44 -20.01 -7.32
C LYS A 353 5.76 -20.85 -8.40
N ASN A 354 4.78 -21.67 -8.02
CA ASN A 354 3.98 -22.48 -8.94
C ASN A 354 2.72 -21.75 -9.48
N LEU A 355 2.57 -20.45 -9.22
CA LEU A 355 1.53 -19.64 -9.87
C LEU A 355 1.82 -19.45 -11.37
N THR A 356 0.76 -19.25 -12.14
CA THR A 356 0.84 -18.84 -13.55
C THR A 356 -0.25 -17.81 -13.84
N VAL A 357 -0.11 -17.06 -14.92
CA VAL A 357 -1.03 -15.97 -15.28
C VAL A 357 -2.44 -16.50 -15.53
N GLU A 358 -2.56 -17.70 -16.11
CA GLU A 358 -3.83 -18.36 -16.41
C GLU A 358 -4.54 -18.78 -15.11
N LYS A 359 -3.80 -19.32 -14.13
CA LYS A 359 -4.36 -19.68 -12.81
C LYS A 359 -4.88 -18.45 -12.08
N LEU A 360 -4.09 -17.38 -12.06
CA LEU A 360 -4.47 -16.13 -11.36
C LEU A 360 -5.61 -15.41 -12.09
N ALA A 361 -5.60 -15.37 -13.42
CA ALA A 361 -6.67 -14.83 -14.24
C ALA A 361 -7.99 -15.60 -14.03
N ALA A 362 -7.96 -16.94 -14.02
CA ALA A 362 -9.13 -17.77 -13.76
C ALA A 362 -9.72 -17.51 -12.35
N GLY A 363 -8.86 -17.44 -11.33
CA GLY A 363 -9.29 -17.15 -9.95
C GLY A 363 -9.84 -15.73 -9.76
N LEU A 364 -9.33 -14.74 -10.49
CA LEU A 364 -9.84 -13.37 -10.55
C LEU A 364 -10.96 -13.17 -11.60
N GLN A 365 -11.41 -14.22 -12.29
CA GLN A 365 -12.40 -14.15 -13.39
C GLN A 365 -12.01 -13.18 -14.53
N SER A 366 -10.71 -12.91 -14.70
CA SER A 366 -10.17 -12.05 -15.76
C SER A 366 -10.18 -12.79 -17.09
N LYS A 367 -10.90 -12.24 -18.07
CA LYS A 367 -11.16 -12.86 -19.39
C LYS A 367 -11.64 -11.80 -20.39
N PRO A 368 -11.75 -12.10 -21.71
CA PRO A 368 -12.35 -11.19 -22.68
C PRO A 368 -13.73 -10.66 -22.23
N GLY A 369 -13.90 -9.34 -22.23
CA GLY A 369 -15.08 -8.62 -21.73
C GLY A 369 -15.19 -8.48 -20.20
N ASN A 370 -14.18 -8.92 -19.44
CA ASN A 370 -14.05 -8.71 -18.00
C ASN A 370 -12.56 -8.71 -17.60
N GLU A 371 -11.74 -7.94 -18.31
CA GLU A 371 -10.29 -7.91 -18.18
C GLU A 371 -9.86 -7.18 -16.90
N MET A 372 -9.02 -7.82 -16.06
CA MET A 372 -8.32 -7.13 -14.97
C MET A 372 -7.01 -6.51 -15.49
N ALA A 373 -6.85 -5.21 -15.26
CA ALA A 373 -5.58 -4.52 -15.49
C ALA A 373 -4.43 -5.09 -14.63
N GLY A 374 -3.24 -5.21 -15.23
CA GLY A 374 -2.01 -5.62 -14.53
C GLY A 374 -1.90 -7.11 -14.15
N ILE A 375 -2.72 -8.01 -14.73
CA ILE A 375 -2.75 -9.44 -14.35
C ILE A 375 -1.38 -10.15 -14.43
N GLN A 376 -0.55 -9.77 -15.41
CA GLN A 376 0.85 -10.21 -15.53
C GLN A 376 1.67 -9.75 -14.32
N GLY A 377 1.75 -8.44 -14.09
CA GLY A 377 2.49 -7.84 -12.97
C GLY A 377 2.04 -8.34 -11.59
N ARG A 378 0.75 -8.68 -11.42
CA ARG A 378 0.23 -9.33 -10.20
C ARG A 378 0.76 -10.76 -10.02
N THR A 379 0.88 -11.51 -11.11
CA THR A 379 1.48 -12.86 -11.09
C THR A 379 2.96 -12.76 -10.74
N ASP A 380 3.71 -11.87 -11.40
CA ASP A 380 5.15 -11.69 -11.20
C ASP A 380 5.49 -11.09 -9.83
N LEU A 381 4.58 -10.32 -9.23
CA LEU A 381 4.68 -9.84 -7.84
C LEU A 381 4.53 -11.00 -6.84
N LEU A 382 3.60 -11.92 -7.06
CA LEU A 382 3.39 -13.09 -6.19
C LEU A 382 4.48 -14.16 -6.37
N ILE A 383 5.02 -14.35 -7.58
CA ILE A 383 6.18 -15.24 -7.79
C ILE A 383 7.41 -14.69 -7.05
N ARG A 384 7.72 -13.39 -7.18
CA ARG A 384 8.80 -12.74 -6.42
C ARG A 384 8.57 -12.73 -4.92
N LEU A 385 7.32 -12.70 -4.46
CA LEU A 385 7.01 -12.95 -3.04
C LEU A 385 7.47 -14.36 -2.63
N GLY A 386 7.22 -15.39 -3.43
CA GLY A 386 7.72 -16.74 -3.15
C GLY A 386 9.26 -16.82 -3.08
N GLU A 387 9.97 -16.00 -3.84
CA GLU A 387 11.43 -15.86 -3.74
C GLU A 387 11.85 -15.12 -2.46
N ALA A 388 11.23 -13.98 -2.14
CA ALA A 388 11.50 -13.20 -0.95
C ALA A 388 11.21 -13.96 0.36
N LEU A 389 10.14 -14.76 0.38
CA LEU A 389 9.79 -15.66 1.49
C LEU A 389 10.84 -16.78 1.67
N ALA A 390 11.38 -17.32 0.57
CA ALA A 390 12.42 -18.33 0.62
C ALA A 390 13.81 -17.79 1.02
N ALA A 391 14.03 -16.48 0.88
CA ALA A 391 15.33 -15.84 1.12
C ALA A 391 15.56 -15.31 2.55
N LYS A 392 14.54 -15.34 3.42
CA LYS A 392 14.60 -14.84 4.82
C LYS A 392 13.76 -15.70 5.76
N ASP A 393 14.25 -16.91 6.02
CA ASP A 393 13.70 -17.82 7.03
C ASP A 393 13.66 -17.22 8.45
N ASP A 394 14.58 -16.32 8.79
CA ASP A 394 14.54 -15.48 10.00
C ASP A 394 13.19 -14.76 10.22
N PHE A 395 12.48 -14.40 9.14
CA PHE A 395 11.18 -13.71 9.17
C PHE A 395 10.02 -14.63 8.78
N TRP A 396 10.24 -15.57 7.86
CA TRP A 396 9.19 -16.32 7.17
C TRP A 396 9.21 -17.82 7.49
N GLY A 397 10.10 -18.25 8.40
CA GLY A 397 10.33 -19.64 8.75
C GLY A 397 10.93 -20.47 7.61
N PHE A 398 11.35 -21.70 7.93
CA PHE A 398 11.85 -22.63 6.90
C PHE A 398 10.79 -22.96 5.82
N GLU A 399 9.51 -22.95 6.17
CA GLU A 399 8.40 -23.12 5.21
C GLU A 399 8.30 -21.94 4.22
N GLY A 400 8.82 -20.75 4.56
CA GLY A 400 8.66 -19.52 3.77
C GLY A 400 7.20 -19.12 3.65
N ARG A 401 6.53 -18.91 4.79
CA ARG A 401 5.12 -18.49 4.89
C ARG A 401 5.02 -17.07 5.47
N PRO A 402 4.13 -16.20 4.97
CA PRO A 402 3.81 -14.93 5.61
C PRO A 402 3.45 -15.08 7.09
N GLY A 403 2.66 -16.10 7.44
CA GLY A 403 2.17 -16.33 8.80
C GLY A 403 3.26 -16.59 9.83
N CYS A 404 4.41 -17.13 9.44
CA CYS A 404 5.55 -17.36 10.33
C CYS A 404 6.17 -16.05 10.86
N LEU A 405 5.81 -14.89 10.31
CA LEU A 405 6.18 -13.61 10.89
C LEU A 405 5.66 -13.44 12.34
N ILE A 406 4.57 -14.14 12.69
CA ILE A 406 4.06 -14.18 14.07
C ILE A 406 5.11 -14.78 15.01
N ASP A 407 5.79 -15.85 14.61
CA ASP A 407 6.81 -16.51 15.43
C ASP A 407 8.04 -15.61 15.60
N HIS A 408 8.41 -14.85 14.55
CA HIS A 408 9.42 -13.79 14.66
C HIS A 408 9.01 -12.70 15.66
N LEU A 409 7.76 -12.18 15.58
CA LEU A 409 7.27 -11.17 16.52
C LEU A 409 7.23 -11.67 17.97
N LEU A 410 6.83 -12.93 18.19
CA LEU A 410 6.79 -13.54 19.52
C LEU A 410 8.19 -13.80 20.10
N GLY A 411 9.16 -14.15 19.25
CA GLY A 411 10.56 -14.36 19.64
C GLY A 411 11.40 -13.08 19.75
N HIS A 412 10.90 -11.93 19.28
CA HIS A 412 11.70 -10.70 19.21
C HIS A 412 12.02 -10.14 20.61
N PRO A 413 13.30 -9.79 20.94
CA PRO A 413 13.69 -9.40 22.31
C PRO A 413 13.02 -8.15 22.91
N SER A 414 12.38 -7.31 22.09
CA SER A 414 11.61 -6.15 22.57
C SER A 414 10.10 -6.40 22.74
N THR A 415 9.62 -7.60 22.40
CA THR A 415 8.23 -8.01 22.63
C THR A 415 8.03 -8.34 24.10
N GLN A 416 7.05 -7.68 24.73
CA GLN A 416 6.68 -7.93 26.12
C GLN A 416 5.56 -8.96 26.16
N ALA A 417 5.68 -10.00 27.00
CA ALA A 417 4.73 -11.11 27.09
C ALA A 417 4.36 -11.47 28.54
N SER A 418 4.54 -10.56 29.49
CA SER A 418 4.42 -10.85 30.94
C SER A 418 2.98 -10.84 31.47
N SER A 419 2.16 -9.88 31.04
CA SER A 419 0.77 -9.72 31.49
C SER A 419 -0.17 -9.31 30.36
N MET A 420 0.36 -8.64 29.34
CA MET A 420 -0.21 -8.45 28.01
C MET A 420 0.87 -8.82 27.00
N LEU A 421 0.46 -9.33 25.84
CA LEU A 421 1.35 -9.47 24.69
C LEU A 421 1.43 -8.12 23.97
N ILE A 422 2.59 -7.47 23.99
CA ILE A 422 2.80 -6.15 23.39
C ILE A 422 4.04 -6.17 22.50
N VAL A 423 3.84 -5.90 21.22
CA VAL A 423 4.89 -5.81 20.20
C VAL A 423 5.10 -4.33 19.85
N PRO A 424 6.34 -3.80 19.86
CA PRO A 424 6.61 -2.47 19.31
C PRO A 424 6.37 -2.49 17.79
N LEU A 425 5.50 -1.62 17.28
CA LEU A 425 5.14 -1.55 15.86
C LEU A 425 6.36 -1.50 14.92
N PRO A 426 7.46 -0.78 15.23
CA PRO A 426 8.65 -0.78 14.37
C PRO A 426 9.27 -2.17 14.10
N VAL A 427 9.00 -3.19 14.93
CA VAL A 427 9.42 -4.57 14.68
C VAL A 427 8.64 -5.16 13.49
N LEU A 428 7.30 -5.11 13.54
CA LEU A 428 6.44 -5.51 12.41
C LEU A 428 6.75 -4.69 11.16
N TRP A 429 6.97 -3.38 11.31
CA TRP A 429 7.37 -2.50 10.21
C TRP A 429 8.67 -2.95 9.56
N ASN A 430 9.71 -3.28 10.34
CA ASN A 430 10.97 -3.77 9.79
C ASN A 430 10.81 -5.13 9.09
N VAL A 431 10.06 -6.08 9.67
CA VAL A 431 9.80 -7.38 9.03
C VAL A 431 9.15 -7.18 7.65
N LEU A 432 8.17 -6.29 7.53
CA LEU A 432 7.54 -5.98 6.24
C LEU A 432 8.49 -5.21 5.29
N MET A 433 9.09 -4.10 5.73
CA MET A 433 9.96 -3.26 4.88
C MET A 433 11.26 -3.94 4.46
N THR A 434 11.79 -4.88 5.24
CA THR A 434 13.06 -5.57 4.97
C THR A 434 12.84 -7.00 4.46
N GLY A 435 11.73 -7.64 4.81
CA GLY A 435 11.33 -8.95 4.28
C GLY A 435 10.75 -8.88 2.87
N LEU A 436 9.91 -7.87 2.59
CA LEU A 436 9.25 -7.71 1.29
C LEU A 436 10.03 -6.83 0.30
N ALA A 437 11.17 -6.26 0.68
CA ALA A 437 11.98 -5.40 -0.20
C ALA A 437 12.23 -5.97 -1.62
N PRO A 438 12.49 -7.29 -1.82
CA PRO A 438 12.74 -7.84 -3.16
C PRO A 438 11.52 -7.92 -4.08
N ILE A 439 10.29 -7.79 -3.57
CA ILE A 439 9.07 -7.93 -4.41
C ILE A 439 8.81 -6.66 -5.25
N TRP A 440 9.38 -5.54 -4.86
CA TRP A 440 9.19 -4.25 -5.54
C TRP A 440 10.05 -4.14 -6.81
N PRO A 441 9.61 -3.39 -7.83
CA PRO A 441 10.42 -3.07 -8.99
C PRO A 441 11.76 -2.42 -8.60
N ALA A 442 12.87 -2.94 -9.14
CA ALA A 442 14.24 -2.49 -8.82
C ALA A 442 14.60 -1.12 -9.43
N ASN A 443 13.75 -0.56 -10.29
CA ASN A 443 13.90 0.77 -10.90
C ASN A 443 13.36 1.93 -10.03
N ARG A 444 12.80 1.64 -8.84
CA ARG A 444 12.37 2.69 -7.90
C ARG A 444 13.56 3.37 -7.22
N THR A 445 13.33 4.54 -6.63
CA THR A 445 14.37 5.35 -6.00
C THR A 445 15.17 4.55 -4.96
N ALA A 446 16.50 4.64 -5.06
CA ALA A 446 17.45 3.90 -4.24
C ALA A 446 18.58 4.82 -3.76
N ILE A 447 19.18 4.49 -2.61
CA ILE A 447 20.39 5.13 -2.09
C ILE A 447 21.44 4.05 -1.92
N ASN A 448 22.63 4.23 -2.50
CA ASN A 448 23.75 3.28 -2.40
C ASN A 448 23.37 1.82 -2.76
N GLY A 449 22.46 1.64 -3.74
CA GLY A 449 21.92 0.34 -4.14
C GLY A 449 20.77 -0.19 -3.27
N VAL A 450 20.47 0.43 -2.13
CA VAL A 450 19.31 0.09 -1.29
C VAL A 450 18.06 0.75 -1.86
N SER A 451 17.17 -0.03 -2.46
CA SER A 451 15.84 0.43 -2.89
C SER A 451 15.03 0.91 -1.69
N LEU A 452 14.42 2.09 -1.81
CA LEU A 452 13.57 2.68 -0.77
C LEU A 452 12.13 2.17 -0.85
N GLY A 453 11.68 1.66 -2.00
CA GLY A 453 10.30 1.24 -2.22
C GLY A 453 9.42 2.37 -2.75
N ASP A 454 8.41 2.80 -1.99
CA ASP A 454 7.49 3.88 -2.36
C ASP A 454 7.94 5.20 -1.69
N ALA A 455 9.01 5.76 -2.25
CA ALA A 455 9.61 7.04 -1.88
C ALA A 455 10.21 7.70 -3.13
N TRP A 456 10.01 8.99 -3.32
CA TRP A 456 10.24 9.65 -4.62
C TRP A 456 10.85 11.06 -4.45
N PRO A 457 11.71 11.54 -5.38
CA PRO A 457 12.13 12.95 -5.40
C PRO A 457 10.93 13.89 -5.58
N CYS A 458 11.00 15.10 -4.99
CA CYS A 458 9.93 16.10 -5.10
C CYS A 458 10.49 17.54 -5.05
N GLN A 459 10.00 18.47 -5.89
CA GLN A 459 10.43 19.88 -5.86
C GLN A 459 9.99 20.62 -4.58
N ALA A 460 8.93 20.15 -3.90
CA ALA A 460 8.46 20.75 -2.65
C ALA A 460 9.44 20.56 -1.47
N MET A 461 10.35 19.59 -1.58
CA MET A 461 11.32 19.24 -0.54
C MET A 461 12.61 20.09 -0.64
N PRO A 462 13.48 20.10 0.40
CA PRO A 462 14.78 20.76 0.32
C PRO A 462 15.62 20.22 -0.85
N GLN A 463 15.98 21.08 -1.80
CA GLN A 463 16.76 20.70 -2.97
C GLN A 463 18.27 20.67 -2.66
N PRO A 464 19.05 19.75 -3.27
CA PRO A 464 20.49 19.68 -3.00
C PRO A 464 21.20 20.99 -3.35
N GLY A 465 22.05 21.49 -2.45
CA GLY A 465 22.70 22.79 -2.62
C GLY A 465 21.84 24.01 -2.27
N ALA A 466 20.58 23.83 -1.86
CA ALA A 466 19.81 24.91 -1.25
C ALA A 466 20.37 25.25 0.14
N SER A 467 20.36 26.54 0.48
CA SER A 467 20.79 27.03 1.80
C SER A 467 19.89 26.47 2.93
N PRO A 468 20.43 26.11 4.10
CA PRO A 468 19.78 25.24 5.10
C PRO A 468 18.60 25.86 5.89
N LYS A 469 17.92 26.88 5.37
CA LYS A 469 16.71 27.47 5.99
C LYS A 469 15.50 26.51 6.04
N VAL A 470 15.61 25.33 5.43
CA VAL A 470 14.54 24.31 5.34
C VAL A 470 15.04 22.89 5.65
N SER A 471 16.33 22.69 5.98
CA SER A 471 16.80 21.38 6.43
C SER A 471 16.38 21.15 7.90
N ALA A 472 15.84 19.97 8.20
CA ALA A 472 15.56 19.56 9.58
C ALA A 472 16.84 19.17 10.35
N PHE A 473 17.99 19.18 9.67
CA PHE A 473 19.29 18.73 10.15
C PHE A 473 20.31 19.87 9.96
N PRO A 474 20.62 20.66 11.00
CA PRO A 474 21.33 21.93 10.86
C PRO A 474 22.87 21.83 10.73
N ASN A 475 23.41 20.62 10.57
CA ASN A 475 24.86 20.35 10.64
C ASN A 475 25.58 20.37 9.27
N SER A 476 24.87 20.56 8.16
CA SER A 476 25.46 20.70 6.82
C SER A 476 25.23 22.10 6.25
N SER A 477 26.22 22.63 5.52
CA SER A 477 26.14 23.94 4.87
C SER A 477 25.19 23.99 3.67
N ASN A 478 24.83 22.82 3.13
CA ASN A 478 23.89 22.60 2.03
C ASN A 478 22.97 21.43 2.40
N ALA A 479 21.74 21.42 1.89
CA ALA A 479 20.87 20.24 1.98
C ALA A 479 21.48 19.03 1.23
N ALA A 480 21.38 17.84 1.81
CA ALA A 480 21.95 16.61 1.28
C ALA A 480 21.09 16.00 0.14
N ALA A 481 21.69 15.13 -0.68
CA ALA A 481 21.01 14.55 -1.86
C ALA A 481 19.72 13.76 -1.52
N TRP A 482 19.65 13.16 -0.33
CA TRP A 482 18.46 12.44 0.14
C TRP A 482 17.35 13.39 0.65
N GLU A 483 17.67 14.66 0.93
CA GLU A 483 16.70 15.63 1.46
C GLU A 483 15.69 16.13 0.42
N SER A 484 15.78 15.69 -0.85
CA SER A 484 14.72 15.86 -1.85
C SER A 484 13.69 14.72 -1.89
N ILE A 485 13.96 13.58 -1.23
CA ILE A 485 13.15 12.35 -1.35
C ILE A 485 12.03 12.28 -0.30
N LEU A 486 10.79 12.19 -0.74
CA LEU A 486 9.59 12.08 0.09
C LEU A 486 9.10 10.62 0.16
N PRO A 487 9.18 9.95 1.32
CA PRO A 487 8.72 8.57 1.49
C PRO A 487 7.24 8.49 1.88
N PHE A 488 6.55 7.44 1.41
CA PHE A 488 5.15 7.15 1.74
C PHE A 488 4.94 5.72 2.24
N HIS A 489 5.56 4.74 1.55
CA HIS A 489 5.41 3.30 1.82
C HIS A 489 3.95 2.87 1.95
N LYS A 490 3.04 3.48 1.17
CA LYS A 490 1.59 3.48 1.41
C LYS A 490 1.00 2.07 1.47
N LEU A 491 1.46 1.18 0.59
CA LEU A 491 1.02 -0.21 0.60
C LEU A 491 1.53 -0.97 1.82
N THR A 492 2.79 -0.79 2.21
CA THR A 492 3.34 -1.43 3.41
C THR A 492 2.64 -0.94 4.68
N GLN A 493 2.24 0.35 4.73
CA GLN A 493 1.40 0.88 5.81
C GLN A 493 0.01 0.24 5.83
N TRP A 494 -0.67 0.14 4.68
CA TRP A 494 -1.99 -0.50 4.59
C TRP A 494 -1.94 -2.02 4.90
N LEU A 495 -0.85 -2.68 4.51
CA LEU A 495 -0.54 -4.05 4.92
C LEU A 495 -0.36 -4.13 6.44
N THR A 496 0.41 -3.21 7.04
CA THR A 496 0.62 -3.15 8.50
C THR A 496 -0.71 -3.00 9.24
N TYR A 497 -1.55 -2.03 8.86
CA TYR A 497 -2.91 -1.87 9.39
C TYR A 497 -3.73 -3.17 9.28
N SER A 498 -3.68 -3.83 8.11
CA SER A 498 -4.43 -5.06 7.85
C SER A 498 -3.94 -6.27 8.65
N LEU A 499 -2.62 -6.43 8.84
CA LEU A 499 -2.03 -7.58 9.53
C LEU A 499 -2.13 -7.48 11.06
N MET A 500 -2.17 -6.27 11.64
CA MET A 500 -2.39 -6.09 13.08
C MET A 500 -3.74 -6.67 13.55
N GLN A 501 -4.79 -6.53 12.74
CA GLN A 501 -6.17 -6.86 13.14
C GLN A 501 -6.38 -8.34 13.51
N PRO A 502 -5.97 -9.35 12.71
CA PRO A 502 -6.08 -10.75 13.13
C PRO A 502 -5.23 -11.08 14.37
N MET A 503 -4.06 -10.44 14.54
CA MET A 503 -3.19 -10.64 15.71
C MET A 503 -3.84 -10.09 17.00
N GLN A 504 -4.43 -8.90 16.92
CA GLN A 504 -5.23 -8.29 17.99
C GLN A 504 -6.45 -9.17 18.35
N GLN A 505 -7.15 -9.69 17.35
CA GLN A 505 -8.36 -10.49 17.55
C GLN A 505 -8.08 -11.89 18.14
N LEU A 506 -7.13 -12.64 17.57
CA LEU A 506 -6.89 -14.05 17.90
C LEU A 506 -5.87 -14.26 19.02
N LEU A 507 -4.82 -13.46 19.06
CA LEU A 507 -3.68 -13.61 19.99
C LEU A 507 -3.72 -12.60 21.16
N LYS A 508 -4.61 -11.61 21.10
CA LYS A 508 -4.63 -10.44 21.99
C LYS A 508 -3.29 -9.68 21.99
N MET A 509 -2.63 -9.68 20.83
CA MET A 509 -1.41 -8.92 20.59
C MET A 509 -1.75 -7.43 20.48
N HIS A 510 -1.19 -6.63 21.37
CA HIS A 510 -1.23 -5.17 21.32
C HIS A 510 0.00 -4.64 20.59
N PHE A 511 -0.15 -3.47 19.97
CA PHE A 511 0.95 -2.77 19.30
C PHE A 511 1.22 -1.43 19.98
N ALA A 512 2.45 -1.22 20.44
CA ALA A 512 2.94 0.07 20.93
C ALA A 512 3.54 0.86 19.75
N GLY A 513 3.26 2.15 19.63
CA GLY A 513 3.67 2.94 18.45
C GLY A 513 2.70 2.88 17.28
N THR A 514 1.42 2.57 17.50
CA THR A 514 0.39 2.61 16.42
C THR A 514 0.19 4.02 15.87
N GLU A 515 0.43 5.04 16.69
CA GLU A 515 0.47 6.45 16.32
C GLU A 515 1.59 6.80 15.33
N LEU A 516 2.59 5.94 15.13
CA LEU A 516 3.62 6.12 14.10
C LEU A 516 3.09 5.91 12.68
N LEU A 517 1.99 5.16 12.50
CA LEU A 517 1.34 5.03 11.19
C LEU A 517 0.71 6.37 10.79
N THR A 518 0.71 6.64 9.49
CA THR A 518 0.19 7.87 8.91
C THR A 518 -1.16 7.66 8.24
N GLY A 519 -1.75 8.77 7.77
CA GLY A 519 -2.78 8.70 6.74
C GLY A 519 -2.23 8.03 5.48
N LEU A 520 -3.09 7.36 4.71
CA LEU A 520 -2.69 6.65 3.49
C LEU A 520 -2.88 7.56 2.26
N PRO A 521 -1.81 8.06 1.63
CA PRO A 521 -1.91 8.97 0.49
C PRO A 521 -2.18 8.18 -0.80
N GLU A 522 -3.43 7.78 -0.96
CA GLU A 522 -3.99 7.29 -2.21
C GLU A 522 -5.10 8.22 -2.73
N TYR A 523 -5.56 7.94 -3.94
CA TYR A 523 -6.34 8.86 -4.75
C TYR A 523 -7.75 9.15 -4.23
N ARG A 524 -8.32 8.37 -3.29
CA ARG A 524 -9.57 8.73 -2.60
C ARG A 524 -9.32 9.74 -1.50
N ASN A 525 -8.41 9.45 -0.58
CA ASN A 525 -8.04 10.36 0.50
C ASN A 525 -7.49 11.70 -0.04
N GLY A 526 -6.62 11.66 -1.06
CA GLY A 526 -6.14 12.88 -1.72
C GLY A 526 -7.22 13.54 -2.59
N GLY A 527 -8.09 12.74 -3.20
CA GLY A 527 -9.19 13.21 -4.04
C GLY A 527 -10.23 14.00 -3.26
N LEU A 528 -10.51 13.62 -2.02
CA LEU A 528 -11.41 14.35 -1.11
C LEU A 528 -11.01 15.83 -0.98
N PHE A 529 -9.72 16.13 -0.81
CA PHE A 529 -9.25 17.51 -0.65
C PHE A 529 -9.31 18.31 -1.96
N VAL A 530 -9.24 17.65 -3.11
CA VAL A 530 -9.34 18.29 -4.44
C VAL A 530 -10.79 18.50 -4.84
N ASP A 531 -11.65 17.49 -4.75
CA ASP A 531 -13.08 17.58 -5.09
C ASP A 531 -13.87 18.51 -4.15
N MET A 532 -13.37 18.77 -2.93
CA MET A 532 -13.92 19.77 -1.99
C MET A 532 -13.24 21.15 -2.11
N GLY A 533 -12.31 21.34 -3.05
CA GLY A 533 -11.69 22.64 -3.36
C GLY A 533 -10.60 23.13 -2.39
N VAL A 534 -10.14 22.31 -1.44
CA VAL A 534 -8.98 22.64 -0.58
C VAL A 534 -7.68 22.67 -1.38
N LEU A 535 -7.54 21.75 -2.35
CA LEU A 535 -6.37 21.63 -3.23
C LEU A 535 -6.81 21.82 -4.69
N ASN A 536 -6.36 22.89 -5.32
CA ASN A 536 -6.72 23.23 -6.69
C ASN A 536 -5.48 23.02 -7.58
N LEU A 537 -5.53 22.09 -8.52
CA LEU A 537 -4.41 21.83 -9.43
C LEU A 537 -4.16 23.07 -10.30
N ARG A 538 -2.90 23.54 -10.34
CA ARG A 538 -2.53 24.74 -11.11
C ARG A 538 -2.78 24.56 -12.59
N LYS A 539 -3.10 25.67 -13.26
CA LYS A 539 -3.54 25.68 -14.66
C LYS A 539 -2.60 24.91 -15.60
N ASP A 540 -1.30 25.17 -15.51
CA ASP A 540 -0.30 24.61 -16.40
C ASP A 540 -0.18 23.08 -16.22
N ASP A 541 -0.28 22.59 -14.98
CA ASP A 541 -0.31 21.15 -14.68
C ASP A 541 -1.66 20.51 -15.03
N LEU A 542 -2.78 21.23 -14.89
CA LEU A 542 -4.08 20.77 -15.37
C LEU A 542 -4.09 20.59 -16.89
N GLU A 543 -3.60 21.57 -17.65
CA GLU A 543 -3.46 21.47 -19.11
C GLU A 543 -2.52 20.31 -19.51
N ARG A 544 -1.39 20.15 -18.80
CA ARG A 544 -0.44 19.03 -18.98
C ARG A 544 -1.07 17.66 -18.70
N GLY A 545 -1.77 17.51 -17.58
CA GLY A 545 -2.42 16.25 -17.20
C GLY A 545 -3.59 15.88 -18.12
N LEU A 546 -4.31 16.86 -18.66
CA LEU A 546 -5.35 16.62 -19.68
C LEU A 546 -4.73 16.18 -21.02
N GLN A 547 -3.57 16.72 -21.39
CA GLN A 547 -2.83 16.24 -22.57
C GLN A 547 -2.34 14.80 -22.39
N ASN A 548 -1.75 14.46 -21.24
CA ASN A 548 -1.35 13.09 -20.90
C ASN A 548 -2.53 12.10 -21.03
N TYR A 549 -3.73 12.47 -20.55
CA TYR A 549 -4.94 11.65 -20.67
C TYR A 549 -5.34 11.41 -22.13
N ASN A 550 -5.26 12.44 -22.98
CA ASN A 550 -5.57 12.31 -24.42
C ASN A 550 -4.60 11.36 -25.13
N GLU A 551 -3.31 11.43 -24.80
CA GLU A 551 -2.28 10.53 -25.35
C GLU A 551 -2.46 9.09 -24.84
N TRP A 552 -2.81 8.90 -23.57
CA TRP A 552 -3.18 7.60 -23.00
C TRP A 552 -4.42 7.00 -23.69
N VAL A 553 -5.47 7.81 -23.93
CA VAL A 553 -6.68 7.41 -24.69
C VAL A 553 -6.30 6.95 -26.10
N GLN A 554 -5.47 7.71 -26.81
CA GLN A 554 -5.02 7.34 -28.16
C GLN A 554 -4.19 6.05 -28.20
N ARG A 555 -3.29 5.86 -27.21
CA ARG A 555 -2.44 4.67 -27.08
C ARG A 555 -3.20 3.40 -26.70
N THR A 556 -4.23 3.52 -25.86
CA THR A 556 -4.95 2.37 -25.28
C THR A 556 -6.27 2.03 -25.99
N GLY A 557 -6.82 2.97 -26.78
CA GLY A 557 -8.18 2.85 -27.31
C GLY A 557 -9.28 2.98 -26.24
N ALA A 558 -8.93 3.47 -25.04
CA ALA A 558 -9.89 3.69 -23.96
C ALA A 558 -10.96 4.70 -24.36
N LYS A 559 -12.20 4.48 -23.91
CA LYS A 559 -13.29 5.43 -24.16
C LYS A 559 -13.20 6.56 -23.15
N GLY A 560 -12.94 7.78 -23.62
CA GLY A 560 -12.95 9.01 -22.82
C GLY A 560 -14.36 9.40 -22.39
N VAL A 561 -14.95 8.64 -21.46
CA VAL A 561 -16.33 8.85 -20.96
C VAL A 561 -16.40 10.05 -20.01
N GLU A 562 -15.36 10.24 -19.20
CA GLU A 562 -15.29 11.29 -18.17
C GLU A 562 -13.81 11.65 -18.01
N VAL A 563 -13.47 12.92 -18.27
CA VAL A 563 -12.07 13.35 -18.43
C VAL A 563 -11.56 13.98 -17.14
N ALA A 564 -10.37 13.59 -16.71
CA ALA A 564 -9.64 14.16 -15.58
C ALA A 564 -8.14 14.14 -15.89
N PRO A 565 -7.34 15.08 -15.35
CA PRO A 565 -5.90 15.13 -15.59
C PRO A 565 -5.22 13.84 -15.11
N MET A 566 -4.32 13.30 -15.94
CA MET A 566 -3.62 12.04 -15.70
C MET A 566 -2.10 12.26 -15.57
N PHE A 567 -1.45 11.54 -14.66
CA PHE A 567 0.00 11.57 -14.48
C PHE A 567 0.54 10.17 -14.15
N GLU A 568 1.84 9.96 -14.31
CA GLU A 568 2.52 8.78 -13.80
C GLU A 568 2.66 8.84 -12.26
N PRO A 569 2.79 7.71 -11.55
CA PRO A 569 2.90 7.69 -10.09
C PRO A 569 4.15 8.42 -9.53
N SER A 570 5.15 8.61 -10.38
CA SER A 570 6.43 9.30 -10.12
C SER A 570 6.44 10.77 -10.54
N ASP A 571 5.34 11.30 -11.09
CA ASP A 571 5.22 12.72 -11.42
C ASP A 571 5.20 13.58 -10.15
N ASP A 572 5.88 14.71 -10.17
CA ASP A 572 6.02 15.60 -9.00
C ASP A 572 4.66 16.18 -8.55
N VAL A 573 3.67 16.28 -9.45
CA VAL A 573 2.27 16.56 -9.08
C VAL A 573 1.72 15.49 -8.14
N ILE A 574 1.93 14.21 -8.46
CA ILE A 574 1.44 13.08 -7.66
C ILE A 574 2.24 12.97 -6.36
N VAL A 575 3.56 13.20 -6.40
CA VAL A 575 4.40 13.16 -5.19
C VAL A 575 4.05 14.31 -4.24
N GLU A 576 3.89 15.54 -4.71
CA GLU A 576 3.46 16.68 -3.87
C GLU A 576 2.04 16.47 -3.32
N TRP A 577 1.09 16.02 -4.15
CA TRP A 577 -0.29 15.72 -3.76
C TRP A 577 -0.35 14.66 -2.65
N ARG A 578 0.42 13.57 -2.80
CA ARG A 578 0.54 12.52 -1.79
C ARG A 578 1.20 13.06 -0.51
N GLY A 579 2.19 13.94 -0.65
CA GLY A 579 2.85 14.66 0.45
C GLY A 579 1.88 15.45 1.33
N VAL A 580 1.14 16.39 0.74
CA VAL A 580 0.16 17.20 1.47
C VAL A 580 -0.99 16.35 2.02
N THR A 581 -1.42 15.30 1.30
CA THR A 581 -2.48 14.37 1.74
C THR A 581 -2.13 13.71 3.08
N VAL A 582 -0.88 13.31 3.32
CA VAL A 582 -0.47 12.71 4.61
C VAL A 582 -0.75 13.65 5.78
N GLY A 583 -0.28 14.91 5.70
CA GLY A 583 -0.46 15.88 6.79
C GLY A 583 -1.89 16.39 6.92
N PHE A 584 -2.61 16.55 5.80
CA PHE A 584 -4.02 16.92 5.81
C PHE A 584 -4.91 15.83 6.44
N LEU A 585 -4.55 14.55 6.34
CA LEU A 585 -5.25 13.47 7.06
C LEU A 585 -5.00 13.51 8.57
N ASP A 586 -3.76 13.76 9.00
CA ASP A 586 -3.45 13.97 10.44
C ASP A 586 -4.22 15.19 10.99
N MET A 587 -4.27 16.31 10.24
CA MET A 587 -5.07 17.49 10.61
C MET A 587 -6.58 17.22 10.63
N LEU A 588 -7.11 16.53 9.63
CA LEU A 588 -8.52 16.17 9.53
C LEU A 588 -8.94 15.30 10.72
N CYS A 589 -8.06 14.41 11.19
CA CYS A 589 -8.29 13.61 12.40
C CYS A 589 -8.51 14.49 13.65
N VAL A 590 -7.71 15.56 13.80
CA VAL A 590 -7.83 16.49 14.94
C VAL A 590 -9.12 17.32 14.84
N GLU A 591 -9.45 17.86 13.68
CA GLU A 591 -10.68 18.68 13.51
C GLU A 591 -11.97 17.86 13.57
N VAL A 592 -11.98 16.63 13.04
CA VAL A 592 -13.10 15.68 13.20
C VAL A 592 -13.30 15.30 14.67
N ASN A 593 -12.23 15.04 15.44
CA ASN A 593 -12.35 14.77 16.87
C ASN A 593 -12.88 15.96 17.67
N LYS A 594 -12.46 17.20 17.34
CA LYS A 594 -13.04 18.41 17.92
C LYS A 594 -14.54 18.54 17.59
N ALA A 595 -14.94 18.29 16.34
CA ALA A 595 -16.31 18.42 15.86
C ALA A 595 -17.26 17.30 16.35
N LEU A 596 -16.74 16.11 16.66
CA LEU A 596 -17.49 14.97 17.25
C LEU A 596 -17.38 14.88 18.78
N LYS A 597 -16.70 15.83 19.43
CA LYS A 597 -16.45 15.82 20.87
C LYS A 597 -17.71 15.68 21.74
N PRO A 598 -18.89 16.25 21.40
CA PRO A 598 -20.13 16.02 22.15
C PRO A 598 -20.60 14.57 22.09
N GLU A 599 -20.50 13.92 20.92
CA GLU A 599 -21.00 12.57 20.70
C GLU A 599 -20.00 11.46 21.10
N LEU A 600 -18.70 11.75 21.13
CA LEU A 600 -17.63 10.77 21.40
C LEU A 600 -17.59 10.21 22.84
N GLY A 601 -18.37 10.77 23.78
CA GLY A 601 -18.47 10.25 25.15
C GLY A 601 -17.14 10.26 25.94
N GLY A 602 -16.20 11.14 25.58
CA GLY A 602 -14.86 11.22 26.18
C GLY A 602 -13.79 10.34 25.52
N ASN A 603 -14.11 9.68 24.40
CA ASN A 603 -13.14 8.99 23.54
C ASN A 603 -12.63 9.91 22.42
N GLU A 604 -11.70 9.41 21.60
CA GLU A 604 -11.27 10.03 20.35
C GLU A 604 -11.22 8.95 19.25
N LEU A 605 -11.58 9.30 18.02
CA LEU A 605 -11.36 8.47 16.84
C LEU A 605 -9.88 8.42 16.50
N THR A 606 -9.35 7.22 16.33
CA THR A 606 -8.01 7.01 15.78
C THR A 606 -7.97 7.35 14.29
N LEU A 607 -6.77 7.65 13.77
CA LEU A 607 -6.54 7.89 12.35
C LEU A 607 -6.99 6.71 11.48
N ALA A 608 -6.83 5.48 11.96
CA ALA A 608 -7.33 4.27 11.29
C ALA A 608 -8.86 4.25 11.15
N GLN A 609 -9.60 4.77 12.14
CA GLN A 609 -11.06 4.86 12.11
C GLN A 609 -11.52 6.03 11.24
N LEU A 610 -10.79 7.16 11.24
CA LEU A 610 -11.02 8.27 10.31
C LEU A 610 -10.88 7.81 8.84
N LEU A 611 -9.86 7.02 8.53
CA LEU A 611 -9.67 6.49 7.18
C LEU A 611 -10.89 5.65 6.74
N GLU A 612 -11.34 4.70 7.56
CA GLU A 612 -12.43 3.76 7.23
C GLU A 612 -13.81 4.42 7.12
N ALA A 613 -14.20 5.17 8.15
CA ALA A 613 -15.54 5.76 8.24
C ALA A 613 -15.64 7.14 7.59
N GLY A 614 -14.51 7.85 7.48
CA GLY A 614 -14.43 9.24 7.06
C GLY A 614 -13.80 9.41 5.67
N SER A 615 -12.49 9.59 5.61
CA SER A 615 -11.83 10.19 4.44
C SER A 615 -11.82 9.31 3.19
N TRP A 616 -11.58 8.00 3.31
CA TRP A 616 -11.56 7.10 2.15
C TRP A 616 -12.97 6.89 1.58
N ARG A 617 -13.97 6.81 2.47
CA ARG A 617 -15.39 6.76 2.13
C ARG A 617 -15.85 8.07 1.49
N GLY A 618 -15.55 9.22 2.10
CA GLY A 618 -15.85 10.54 1.55
C GLY A 618 -15.23 10.78 0.18
N GLY A 619 -13.95 10.43 0.01
CA GLY A 619 -13.25 10.49 -1.28
C GLY A 619 -13.76 9.54 -2.36
N ARG A 620 -14.56 8.53 -2.01
CA ARG A 620 -15.36 7.73 -2.95
C ARG A 620 -16.70 8.40 -3.25
N GLU A 621 -17.42 8.84 -2.22
CA GLU A 621 -18.77 9.38 -2.36
C GLU A 621 -18.76 10.72 -3.11
N ILE A 622 -17.83 11.65 -2.83
CA ILE A 622 -17.72 12.91 -3.59
C ILE A 622 -17.28 12.68 -5.05
N ALA A 623 -16.40 11.70 -5.29
CA ALA A 623 -15.99 11.31 -6.64
C ALA A 623 -17.13 10.64 -7.43
N GLU A 624 -18.05 9.92 -6.76
CA GLU A 624 -19.26 9.37 -7.37
C GLU A 624 -20.34 10.43 -7.64
N ILE A 625 -20.37 11.51 -6.86
CA ILE A 625 -21.21 12.69 -7.12
C ILE A 625 -20.66 13.53 -8.29
N ASN A 626 -19.36 13.83 -8.28
CA ASN A 626 -18.73 14.71 -9.27
C ASN A 626 -18.46 14.01 -10.62
N ARG A 627 -18.26 12.67 -10.62
CA ARG A 627 -17.93 11.85 -11.80
C ARG A 627 -18.78 10.56 -11.79
N PRO A 628 -20.10 10.66 -12.03
CA PRO A 628 -21.01 9.53 -11.83
C PRO A 628 -20.80 8.36 -12.80
N ASN A 629 -20.12 8.56 -13.93
CA ASN A 629 -19.93 7.55 -14.97
C ASN A 629 -18.73 6.65 -14.67
N THR A 630 -17.57 7.23 -14.33
CA THR A 630 -16.33 6.48 -14.02
C THR A 630 -16.16 6.24 -12.52
N LYS A 631 -16.69 7.17 -11.70
CA LYS A 631 -16.55 7.24 -10.23
C LYS A 631 -15.08 7.36 -9.82
N GLU A 632 -14.30 8.07 -10.61
CA GLU A 632 -12.84 8.17 -10.48
C GLU A 632 -12.40 9.43 -9.73
N PRO A 633 -11.18 9.41 -9.13
CA PRO A 633 -10.61 10.58 -8.48
C PRO A 633 -10.51 11.79 -9.42
N PRO A 634 -10.38 13.01 -8.86
CA PRO A 634 -10.21 14.24 -9.64
C PRO A 634 -8.87 14.32 -10.37
N ILE A 635 -7.89 13.49 -10.00
CA ILE A 635 -6.62 13.31 -10.68
C ILE A 635 -6.40 11.81 -10.87
N LEU A 636 -6.15 11.40 -12.11
CA LEU A 636 -5.91 10.02 -12.50
C LEU A 636 -4.42 9.69 -12.40
N ILE A 637 -4.13 8.43 -12.06
CA ILE A 637 -2.77 7.90 -12.01
C ILE A 637 -2.70 6.78 -13.04
N GLU A 638 -1.80 6.86 -14.02
CA GLU A 638 -1.54 5.72 -14.91
C GLU A 638 -0.90 4.60 -14.08
N SER A 639 -1.58 3.44 -14.02
CA SER A 639 -1.13 2.29 -13.24
C SER A 639 -0.92 1.06 -14.14
N ASP A 640 0.26 0.49 -14.03
CA ASP A 640 0.67 -0.82 -14.57
C ASP A 640 0.13 -2.00 -13.75
N GLY A 641 -0.50 -1.73 -12.60
CA GLY A 641 -0.90 -2.73 -11.61
C GLY A 641 0.21 -3.14 -10.63
N THR A 642 1.36 -2.45 -10.61
CA THR A 642 2.45 -2.63 -9.63
C THR A 642 2.67 -1.41 -8.72
N VAL A 643 2.07 -0.26 -9.02
CA VAL A 643 2.05 0.93 -8.15
C VAL A 643 0.65 1.16 -7.54
N PHE A 644 0.60 1.59 -6.27
CA PHE A 644 -0.54 1.45 -5.35
C PHE A 644 -0.87 2.73 -4.55
#